data_AF-A0A947HWZ7-F1
#
_entry.id   AF-A0A947HWZ7-F1
#
_cell.length_a   1.000
_cell.length_b   1.000
_cell.length_c   1.000
_cell.angle_alpha   90.00
_cell.angle_beta   90.00
_cell.angle_gamma   90.00
#
_symmetry.space_group_name_H-M   'P 1'
#
loop_
_entity.id
_entity.type
_entity.pdbx_description
1 polymer ?
#
loop_
_entity_poly.entity_id
_entity_poly.type
_entity_poly.pdbx_seq_one_letter_code
_entity_poly.pdbx_strand_id
1 'polypeptide(L)'
;MKSLPTWCLHHASRITKGGHVNALLFLQGSKGDMVRRIRKALVHELGPLAALYPGLATGGDTFDAPMDAALRQWQSGSGLMADGIVGPCNLLALGLADWPALDVSLNSTNVQPLFPDTKPVNISRYLQYVVASLQAFGLRRRELLLTALGTIRAETEGFVPISEYPSKYNTAPGGAPFALYDGKLGNGKGEGARFRGRGFVQLTGRANYETYRDALGIDLVAQPDLANVPEVAAALLAAFLHDHLGRLEKALDAQDLRAARKVVNGGAHGFDRFSSVFALADAVWPAAQPKLATTKQGKLRKAKTRTAAAAKAVTPRVLNTRKDAPDLRDREYLPPPVSLHPEWPLTEHLRQWLPNYAKAGLILDQGQEGACTGFGLAGVVNHLRWVQQGMPAVIPSVSPRMLYNMARRHDEYGGENYEGSSCRGAIKGWFSHGVCLEEDWPYSSDTRRQPRFGYAERARAHTLGVYYRIKPQAITDLQAAIQAVGAVYVSSYVHPGWDGVPQVRKLPDGHSDLPVIDFDGTVRQEAGHAYALVGFNTQGFILQNSWGPDWGAHGFAVITYEDWLAHAMDAWVVAMGVPGILSGRASSTVAAARAKAGSKGRWWSEAQAREHSVILGNDGRVHSYLTEDERTRTLSHQVTVLPDRWFRSRPADEKKRLLLYVHGGLNSEDAGLKRAQALGRTFDANGCYPLFVVWKTGLLESMGDIFSDWRRKQPAATGLGDWLTERSDALIESTVGRKLAKPIWSEMKENAELAHGPSRAGDLLVRALSDLIRLWGDQLEIHLVGHSAGSIWLGHLIGRLQRTQADGNKPVLDWVPGVHLYAPACTVQFANEHYAASGVLPRTHIALLSDKLELDDNTAQMYRKSLLYLVSNALEPDPRTPILGLHKVFDERESARAWDGASSTGETLRAWRRAAAEAKLDKRLTVIQNDKVRTALDATIPAAHGSFDNDIDVLTATLQLIRGGELLEPVTDLRGF
;
A
#
# COMPACT_ATOMS: atom_id res chain seq x y z
N MET A 1 64.98 -18.77 23.43
CA MET A 1 64.28 -19.81 24.20
C MET A 1 63.21 -19.16 25.06
N LYS A 2 62.02 -19.81 25.15
CA LYS A 2 60.81 -19.51 25.94
C LYS A 2 59.77 -18.54 25.34
N SER A 3 58.86 -19.17 24.56
CA SER A 3 57.38 -19.08 24.56
C SER A 3 56.68 -17.78 24.97
N LEU A 4 55.92 -17.19 24.03
CA LEU A 4 54.74 -16.34 24.28
C LEU A 4 53.51 -17.00 23.61
N PRO A 5 52.30 -16.90 24.20
CA PRO A 5 51.17 -17.75 23.84
C PRO A 5 50.36 -17.22 22.66
N THR A 6 49.92 -18.14 21.81
CA THR A 6 48.96 -18.00 20.72
C THR A 6 47.61 -17.46 21.22
N TRP A 7 47.29 -16.20 20.91
CA TRP A 7 45.96 -15.60 21.11
C TRP A 7 45.46 -14.82 19.89
N CYS A 8 45.76 -15.31 18.70
CA CYS A 8 45.12 -14.92 17.45
C CYS A 8 44.75 -16.20 16.70
N LEU A 9 43.46 -16.59 16.69
CA LEU A 9 42.79 -17.48 15.70
C LEU A 9 41.50 -18.18 16.23
N HIS A 10 40.86 -17.78 17.33
CA HIS A 10 39.65 -18.48 17.85
C HIS A 10 38.51 -17.56 18.33
N HIS A 11 37.99 -16.70 17.44
CA HIS A 11 36.73 -15.97 17.67
C HIS A 11 35.69 -16.15 16.55
N ALA A 12 35.75 -17.28 15.83
CA ALA A 12 34.69 -17.75 14.93
C ALA A 12 34.01 -19.05 15.41
N SER A 13 34.29 -19.54 16.64
CA SER A 13 33.80 -20.85 17.12
C SER A 13 32.99 -20.82 18.43
N ARG A 14 32.45 -19.68 18.86
CA ARG A 14 31.58 -19.60 20.07
C ARG A 14 30.07 -19.65 19.79
N ILE A 15 29.67 -20.03 18.58
CA ILE A 15 28.25 -20.23 18.19
C ILE A 15 27.77 -21.68 18.42
N THR A 16 28.63 -22.64 18.77
CA THR A 16 28.29 -24.08 18.69
C THR A 16 28.26 -24.87 20.01
N LYS A 17 28.05 -24.23 21.16
CA LYS A 17 27.78 -24.97 22.42
C LYS A 17 26.58 -24.42 23.17
N GLY A 18 25.40 -24.78 22.67
CA GLY A 18 24.12 -24.51 23.32
C GLY A 18 22.93 -24.51 22.36
N GLY A 19 22.75 -25.57 21.56
CA GLY A 19 21.54 -25.79 20.76
C GLY A 19 21.35 -24.85 19.56
N HIS A 20 21.79 -25.32 18.38
CA HIS A 20 21.50 -24.82 17.02
C HIS A 20 20.61 -23.57 16.89
N VAL A 21 21.22 -22.40 16.67
CA VAL A 21 20.63 -21.42 15.75
C VAL A 21 21.17 -21.79 14.37
N ASN A 22 20.54 -22.77 13.72
CA ASN A 22 20.72 -22.97 12.27
C ASN A 22 20.38 -21.63 11.57
N ALA A 23 20.95 -21.40 10.38
CA ALA A 23 20.66 -20.22 9.55
C ALA A 23 19.18 -19.79 9.69
N LEU A 24 18.94 -18.56 10.18
CA LEU A 24 17.59 -18.06 10.46
C LEU A 24 16.93 -17.43 9.24
N LEU A 25 17.72 -17.16 8.20
CA LEU A 25 17.27 -16.53 6.97
C LEU A 25 17.54 -17.48 5.80
N PHE A 26 16.53 -17.67 4.96
CA PHE A 26 16.58 -18.51 3.77
C PHE A 26 16.12 -17.72 2.56
N LEU A 27 16.92 -17.79 1.50
CA LEU A 27 16.72 -17.15 0.20
C LEU A 27 17.22 -18.06 -0.91
N GLN A 28 17.00 -17.68 -2.17
CA GLN A 28 17.48 -18.44 -3.32
C GLN A 28 18.95 -18.84 -3.19
N GLY A 29 19.25 -20.12 -3.40
CA GLY A 29 20.58 -20.73 -3.22
C GLY A 29 20.80 -21.39 -1.85
N SER A 30 19.96 -21.10 -0.85
CA SER A 30 20.00 -21.78 0.46
C SER A 30 19.78 -23.29 0.32
N LYS A 31 20.38 -24.10 1.18
CA LYS A 31 20.24 -25.56 1.15
C LYS A 31 19.99 -26.16 2.53
N GLY A 32 19.32 -27.31 2.58
CA GLY A 32 19.20 -28.17 3.75
C GLY A 32 17.76 -28.49 4.18
N ASP A 33 17.64 -29.14 5.33
CA ASP A 33 16.39 -29.71 5.82
C ASP A 33 15.28 -28.68 6.05
N MET A 34 15.64 -27.49 6.52
CA MET A 34 14.66 -26.42 6.71
C MET A 34 14.07 -25.95 5.37
N VAL A 35 14.86 -25.91 4.29
CA VAL A 35 14.35 -25.59 2.95
C VAL A 35 13.30 -26.62 2.50
N ARG A 36 13.52 -27.92 2.76
CA ARG A 36 12.50 -28.96 2.48
C ARG A 36 11.22 -28.73 3.27
N ARG A 37 11.33 -28.32 4.54
CA ARG A 37 10.17 -28.01 5.39
C ARG A 37 9.41 -26.78 4.90
N ILE A 38 10.12 -25.70 4.56
CA ILE A 38 9.54 -24.49 3.97
C ILE A 38 8.81 -24.84 2.67
N ARG A 39 9.45 -25.61 1.78
CA ARG A 39 8.84 -26.06 0.51
C ARG A 39 7.53 -26.80 0.76
N LYS A 40 7.51 -27.76 1.69
CA LYS A 40 6.30 -28.51 2.05
C LYS A 40 5.21 -27.59 2.60
N ALA A 41 5.56 -26.62 3.45
CA ALA A 41 4.61 -25.65 3.98
C ALA A 41 4.03 -24.76 2.87
N LEU A 42 4.86 -24.28 1.93
CA LEU A 42 4.40 -23.51 0.78
C LEU A 42 3.43 -24.29 -0.12
N VAL A 43 3.72 -25.57 -0.39
CA VAL A 43 2.80 -26.44 -1.15
C VAL A 43 1.45 -26.55 -0.46
N HIS A 44 1.44 -26.69 0.87
CA HIS A 44 0.23 -26.75 1.67
C HIS A 44 -0.56 -25.43 1.62
N GLU A 45 0.11 -24.31 1.89
CA GLU A 45 -0.51 -22.98 1.96
C GLU A 45 -1.05 -22.51 0.61
N LEU A 46 -0.31 -22.74 -0.49
CA LEU A 46 -0.74 -22.35 -1.84
C LEU A 46 -1.85 -23.25 -2.39
N GLY A 47 -1.99 -24.47 -1.86
CA GLY A 47 -2.98 -25.45 -2.31
C GLY A 47 -2.89 -25.67 -3.83
N PRO A 48 -3.99 -25.53 -4.60
CA PRO A 48 -3.98 -25.70 -6.05
C PRO A 48 -3.00 -24.79 -6.81
N LEU A 49 -2.68 -23.60 -6.27
CA LEU A 49 -1.73 -22.69 -6.92
C LEU A 49 -0.29 -23.23 -6.90
N ALA A 50 0.04 -24.18 -6.02
CA ALA A 50 1.34 -24.84 -6.01
C ALA A 50 1.68 -25.48 -7.37
N ALA A 51 0.68 -25.92 -8.13
CA ALA A 51 0.86 -26.52 -9.45
C ALA A 51 1.42 -25.54 -10.51
N LEU A 52 1.31 -24.23 -10.28
CA LEU A 52 1.90 -23.21 -11.17
C LEU A 52 3.43 -23.13 -11.05
N TYR A 53 4.02 -23.73 -10.02
CA TYR A 53 5.44 -23.65 -9.70
C TYR A 53 6.12 -24.99 -9.97
N PRO A 54 6.81 -25.14 -11.13
CA PRO A 54 7.43 -26.41 -11.51
C PRO A 54 8.42 -26.88 -10.43
N GLY A 55 8.34 -28.16 -10.05
CA GLY A 55 9.23 -28.71 -9.05
C GLY A 55 8.96 -28.24 -7.61
N LEU A 56 7.93 -27.44 -7.34
CA LEU A 56 7.63 -27.05 -5.95
C LEU A 56 7.24 -28.25 -5.09
N ALA A 57 6.33 -29.11 -5.60
CA ALA A 57 5.86 -30.29 -4.87
C ALA A 57 6.87 -31.45 -4.82
N THR A 58 7.77 -31.52 -5.81
CA THR A 58 8.73 -32.63 -5.98
C THR A 58 10.18 -32.23 -5.70
N GLY A 59 10.42 -30.95 -5.37
CA GLY A 59 11.75 -30.36 -5.26
C GLY A 59 12.55 -30.84 -4.05
N GLY A 60 13.87 -30.69 -4.16
CA GLY A 60 14.83 -31.13 -3.17
C GLY A 60 15.03 -30.13 -2.02
N ASP A 61 16.23 -30.17 -1.44
CA ASP A 61 16.64 -29.37 -0.30
C ASP A 61 17.26 -28.02 -0.67
N THR A 62 17.21 -27.64 -1.93
CA THR A 62 17.73 -26.36 -2.42
C THR A 62 16.59 -25.37 -2.61
N PHE A 63 16.82 -24.13 -2.22
CA PHE A 63 15.89 -23.02 -2.39
C PHE A 63 16.08 -22.50 -3.82
N ASP A 64 15.30 -23.04 -4.75
CA ASP A 64 15.39 -22.76 -6.18
C ASP A 64 14.46 -21.60 -6.60
N ALA A 65 14.61 -21.13 -7.85
CA ALA A 65 13.80 -20.04 -8.37
C ALA A 65 12.27 -20.31 -8.36
N PRO A 66 11.76 -21.53 -8.66
CA PRO A 66 10.34 -21.83 -8.50
C PRO A 66 9.85 -21.69 -7.06
N MET A 67 10.67 -22.08 -6.07
CA MET A 67 10.35 -21.90 -4.65
C MET A 67 10.37 -20.42 -4.24
N ASP A 68 11.30 -19.61 -4.74
CA ASP A 68 11.31 -18.15 -4.54
C ASP A 68 10.01 -17.50 -5.06
N ALA A 69 9.62 -17.82 -6.29
CA ALA A 69 8.37 -17.32 -6.86
C ALA A 69 7.14 -17.76 -6.05
N ALA A 70 7.10 -19.02 -5.62
CA ALA A 70 6.03 -19.56 -4.79
C ALA A 70 5.96 -18.86 -3.43
N LEU A 71 7.12 -18.57 -2.83
CA LEU A 71 7.21 -17.83 -1.57
C LEU A 71 6.66 -16.42 -1.72
N ARG A 72 7.08 -15.68 -2.75
CA ARG A 72 6.59 -14.30 -3.01
C ARG A 72 5.08 -14.25 -3.20
N GLN A 73 4.53 -15.25 -3.89
CA GLN A 73 3.07 -15.42 -4.02
C GLN A 73 2.41 -15.60 -2.65
N TRP A 74 2.93 -16.52 -1.83
CA TRP A 74 2.39 -16.77 -0.48
C TRP A 74 2.50 -15.53 0.43
N GLN A 75 3.67 -14.89 0.47
CA GLN A 75 3.93 -13.69 1.27
C GLN A 75 2.90 -12.59 0.93
N SER A 76 2.74 -12.28 -0.35
CA SER A 76 1.80 -11.27 -0.80
C SER A 76 0.35 -11.59 -0.41
N GLY A 77 -0.05 -12.86 -0.58
CA GLY A 77 -1.40 -13.32 -0.24
C GLY A 77 -1.67 -13.50 1.26
N SER A 78 -0.65 -13.36 2.10
CA SER A 78 -0.72 -13.57 3.57
C SER A 78 -0.43 -12.29 4.36
N GLY A 79 -0.44 -11.11 3.75
CA GLY A 79 -0.19 -9.86 4.50
C GLY A 79 1.29 -9.47 4.64
N LEU A 80 2.22 -10.20 4.02
CA LEU A 80 3.66 -10.02 4.16
C LEU A 80 4.31 -9.40 2.91
N MET A 81 5.49 -8.81 3.07
CA MET A 81 6.31 -8.34 1.95
C MET A 81 6.78 -9.49 1.08
N ALA A 82 6.55 -9.38 -0.23
CA ALA A 82 6.91 -10.38 -1.23
C ALA A 82 8.39 -10.26 -1.64
N ASP A 83 9.29 -10.33 -0.67
CA ASP A 83 10.74 -10.13 -0.82
C ASP A 83 11.51 -11.40 -1.20
N GLY A 84 10.88 -12.57 -1.15
CA GLY A 84 11.55 -13.85 -1.44
C GLY A 84 12.45 -14.34 -0.32
N ILE A 85 12.38 -13.75 0.88
CA ILE A 85 13.20 -14.12 2.03
C ILE A 85 12.32 -14.73 3.13
N VAL A 86 12.67 -15.94 3.56
CA VAL A 86 12.10 -16.53 4.77
C VAL A 86 13.00 -16.21 5.93
N GLY A 87 12.53 -15.35 6.84
CA GLY A 87 13.16 -15.13 8.14
C GLY A 87 12.29 -15.57 9.30
N PRO A 88 12.62 -15.11 10.52
CA PRO A 88 11.89 -15.49 11.72
C PRO A 88 10.37 -15.30 11.63
N CYS A 89 9.90 -14.16 11.11
CA CYS A 89 8.47 -13.86 11.02
C CYS A 89 7.77 -14.84 10.05
N ASN A 90 8.37 -15.12 8.90
CA ASN A 90 7.85 -16.05 7.91
C ASN A 90 7.84 -17.50 8.45
N LEU A 91 8.85 -17.91 9.22
CA LEU A 91 8.90 -19.25 9.83
C LEU A 91 7.78 -19.46 10.86
N LEU A 92 7.46 -18.46 11.68
CA LEU A 92 6.28 -18.52 12.58
C LEU A 92 4.99 -18.60 11.77
N ALA A 93 4.84 -17.76 10.74
CA ALA A 93 3.65 -17.73 9.91
C ALA A 93 3.42 -19.06 9.14
N LEU A 94 4.48 -19.76 8.76
CA LEU A 94 4.42 -21.11 8.15
C LEU A 94 4.26 -22.25 9.17
N GLY A 95 4.21 -21.96 10.47
CA GLY A 95 4.16 -22.98 11.53
C GLY A 95 5.43 -23.84 11.62
N LEU A 96 6.57 -23.30 11.19
CA LEU A 96 7.86 -24.01 11.15
C LEU A 96 8.75 -23.70 12.35
N ALA A 97 8.37 -22.70 13.15
CA ALA A 97 9.00 -22.31 14.39
C ALA A 97 7.94 -22.12 15.51
N ASP A 98 8.39 -22.27 16.75
CA ASP A 98 7.59 -22.05 17.97
C ASP A 98 8.51 -21.50 19.07
N TRP A 99 9.03 -20.29 18.85
CA TRP A 99 9.93 -19.67 19.83
C TRP A 99 9.15 -19.17 21.04
N PRO A 100 9.76 -19.21 22.25
CA PRO A 100 9.11 -18.74 23.45
C PRO A 100 8.62 -17.28 23.35
N ALA A 101 7.51 -16.99 24.02
CA ALA A 101 6.99 -15.63 24.13
C ALA A 101 7.97 -14.68 24.84
N LEU A 102 7.91 -13.40 24.47
CA LEU A 102 8.64 -12.32 25.16
C LEU A 102 8.05 -12.11 26.57
N ASP A 103 8.85 -11.56 27.49
CA ASP A 103 8.41 -11.39 28.90
C ASP A 103 7.33 -10.30 29.05
N VAL A 104 7.28 -9.36 28.10
CA VAL A 104 6.13 -8.46 27.90
C VAL A 104 5.61 -8.62 26.48
N SER A 105 4.29 -8.55 26.33
CA SER A 105 3.66 -8.55 25.00
C SER A 105 4.06 -7.28 24.27
N LEU A 106 4.50 -7.39 23.02
CA LEU A 106 4.74 -6.25 22.13
C LEU A 106 3.70 -6.27 21.01
N ASN A 107 2.79 -5.31 21.02
CA ASN A 107 1.76 -5.11 20.00
C ASN A 107 1.60 -3.61 19.69
N SER A 108 0.81 -3.28 18.66
CA SER A 108 0.66 -1.88 18.23
C SER A 108 0.15 -0.98 19.36
N THR A 109 -0.76 -1.46 20.20
CA THR A 109 -1.36 -0.70 21.31
C THR A 109 -0.35 -0.30 22.37
N ASN A 110 0.58 -1.19 22.71
CA ASN A 110 1.55 -0.91 23.77
C ASN A 110 2.89 -0.35 23.26
N VAL A 111 3.23 -0.55 21.97
CA VAL A 111 4.42 0.05 21.37
C VAL A 111 4.14 1.48 20.90
N GLN A 112 2.95 1.80 20.39
CA GLN A 112 2.62 3.14 19.88
C GLN A 112 2.87 4.28 20.89
N PRO A 113 2.50 4.17 22.19
CA PRO A 113 2.82 5.19 23.19
C PRO A 113 4.32 5.46 23.37
N LEU A 114 5.18 4.50 23.00
CA LEU A 114 6.64 4.63 23.08
C LEU A 114 7.24 5.40 21.89
N PHE A 115 6.43 5.63 20.85
CA PHE A 115 6.80 6.30 19.58
C PHE A 115 5.74 7.37 19.21
N PRO A 116 5.67 8.48 19.97
CA PRO A 116 4.60 9.48 19.84
C PRO A 116 4.58 10.19 18.48
N ASP A 117 5.73 10.25 17.79
CA ASP A 117 5.87 10.92 16.49
C ASP A 117 5.73 9.94 15.30
N THR A 118 5.45 8.66 15.57
CA THR A 118 5.46 7.60 14.57
C THR A 118 4.06 7.22 14.13
N LYS A 119 3.90 7.11 12.81
CA LYS A 119 2.64 6.64 12.22
C LYS A 119 2.31 5.23 12.71
N PRO A 120 1.11 4.98 13.26
CA PRO A 120 0.74 3.68 13.82
C PRO A 120 0.81 2.52 12.82
N VAL A 121 0.55 2.82 11.54
CA VAL A 121 0.67 1.87 10.43
C VAL A 121 2.08 1.27 10.31
N ASN A 122 3.14 2.05 10.55
CA ASN A 122 4.51 1.56 10.45
C ASN A 122 4.81 0.57 11.58
N ILE A 123 4.39 0.88 12.81
CA ILE A 123 4.54 -0.03 13.96
C ILE A 123 3.80 -1.33 13.68
N SER A 124 2.51 -1.25 13.31
CA SER A 124 1.69 -2.42 12.98
C SER A 124 2.33 -3.31 11.90
N ARG A 125 2.98 -2.69 10.91
CA ARG A 125 3.63 -3.39 9.80
C ARG A 125 4.93 -4.09 10.19
N TYR A 126 5.84 -3.38 10.87
CA TYR A 126 7.21 -3.87 11.06
C TYR A 126 7.45 -4.56 12.41
N LEU A 127 6.60 -4.29 13.41
CA LEU A 127 6.78 -4.82 14.77
C LEU A 127 6.82 -6.36 14.79
N GLN A 128 6.04 -7.01 13.94
CA GLN A 128 6.04 -8.47 13.80
C GLN A 128 7.43 -9.05 13.47
N TYR A 129 8.19 -8.41 12.58
CA TYR A 129 9.53 -8.85 12.18
C TYR A 129 10.52 -8.68 13.34
N VAL A 130 10.44 -7.54 14.04
CA VAL A 130 11.24 -7.24 15.22
C VAL A 130 10.96 -8.26 16.33
N VAL A 131 9.68 -8.49 16.65
CA VAL A 131 9.27 -9.45 17.69
C VAL A 131 9.75 -10.86 17.36
N ALA A 132 9.47 -11.35 16.14
CA ALA A 132 9.88 -12.69 15.73
C ALA A 132 11.41 -12.88 15.81
N SER A 133 12.17 -11.86 15.42
CA SER A 133 13.63 -11.88 15.51
C SER A 133 14.12 -11.86 16.96
N LEU A 134 13.57 -11.01 17.83
CA LEU A 134 13.92 -11.00 19.25
C LEU A 134 13.62 -12.35 19.92
N GLN A 135 12.50 -12.99 19.59
CA GLN A 135 12.16 -14.34 20.06
C GLN A 135 13.17 -15.39 19.56
N ALA A 136 13.50 -15.36 18.26
CA ALA A 136 14.44 -16.30 17.66
C ALA A 136 15.86 -16.22 18.26
N PHE A 137 16.30 -15.02 18.65
CA PHE A 137 17.59 -14.79 19.32
C PHE A 137 17.55 -14.89 20.86
N GLY A 138 16.38 -15.23 21.44
CA GLY A 138 16.21 -15.38 22.88
C GLY A 138 16.27 -14.07 23.69
N LEU A 139 16.14 -12.92 23.04
CA LEU A 139 16.15 -11.59 23.67
C LEU A 139 14.77 -11.27 24.25
N ARG A 140 14.49 -11.80 25.44
CA ARG A 140 13.13 -11.80 26.02
C ARG A 140 12.92 -10.79 27.16
N ARG A 141 14.01 -10.45 27.85
CA ARG A 141 14.00 -9.62 29.07
C ARG A 141 13.51 -8.20 28.75
N ARG A 142 12.59 -7.65 29.55
CA ARG A 142 11.99 -6.30 29.37
C ARG A 142 13.02 -5.25 28.96
N GLU A 143 14.13 -5.15 29.66
CA GLU A 143 15.16 -4.12 29.43
C GLU A 143 15.87 -4.29 28.07
N LEU A 144 16.01 -5.52 27.57
CA LEU A 144 16.55 -5.79 26.23
C LEU A 144 15.54 -5.44 25.14
N LEU A 145 14.25 -5.68 25.38
CA LEU A 145 13.17 -5.26 24.48
C LEU A 145 13.13 -3.73 24.38
N LEU A 146 13.22 -3.03 25.51
CA LEU A 146 13.29 -1.57 25.54
C LEU A 146 14.58 -1.04 24.90
N THR A 147 15.70 -1.77 25.00
CA THR A 147 16.94 -1.44 24.26
C THR A 147 16.72 -1.55 22.74
N ALA A 148 16.03 -2.58 22.27
CA ALA A 148 15.70 -2.75 20.85
C ALA A 148 14.78 -1.63 20.36
N LEU A 149 13.68 -1.34 21.07
CA LEU A 149 12.74 -0.27 20.72
C LEU A 149 13.39 1.12 20.81
N GLY A 150 14.19 1.37 21.86
CA GLY A 150 14.97 2.59 22.01
C GLY A 150 15.99 2.80 20.88
N THR A 151 16.59 1.71 20.38
CA THR A 151 17.48 1.75 19.21
C THR A 151 16.70 2.14 17.97
N ILE A 152 15.57 1.48 17.69
CA ILE A 152 14.71 1.83 16.54
C ILE A 152 14.29 3.30 16.61
N ARG A 153 13.90 3.78 17.79
CA ARG A 153 13.48 5.17 17.98
C ARG A 153 14.62 6.15 17.72
N ALA A 154 15.81 5.88 18.25
CA ALA A 154 16.97 6.73 18.05
C ALA A 154 17.46 6.78 16.60
N GLU A 155 17.43 5.65 15.89
CA GLU A 155 18.00 5.52 14.54
C GLU A 155 17.00 5.88 13.43
N THR A 156 15.73 5.48 13.56
CA THR A 156 14.77 5.61 12.47
C THR A 156 13.50 6.37 12.82
N GLU A 157 13.16 6.50 14.12
CA GLU A 157 11.93 7.08 14.73
C GLU A 157 10.64 6.52 14.11
N GLY A 158 10.42 6.74 12.82
CA GLY A 158 9.30 6.27 12.02
C GLY A 158 9.13 4.75 11.94
N PHE A 159 9.95 3.95 12.64
CA PHE A 159 9.82 2.49 12.77
C PHE A 159 9.91 1.77 11.41
N VAL A 160 10.68 2.32 10.48
CA VAL A 160 10.95 1.74 9.15
C VAL A 160 12.44 1.44 9.04
N PRO A 161 12.87 0.32 8.43
CA PRO A 161 14.28 0.14 8.11
C PRO A 161 14.67 1.10 6.99
N ILE A 162 15.67 1.96 7.23
CA ILE A 162 16.06 3.02 6.31
C ILE A 162 17.54 2.97 5.98
N SER A 163 17.89 3.48 4.80
CA SER A 163 19.27 3.87 4.51
C SER A 163 19.54 5.26 5.09
N GLU A 164 20.73 5.45 5.62
CA GLU A 164 21.22 6.78 5.98
C GLU A 164 21.20 7.71 4.76
N TYR A 165 20.87 8.99 4.97
CA TYR A 165 20.90 10.03 3.94
C TYR A 165 22.24 10.78 3.95
N PRO A 166 22.65 11.38 2.82
CA PRO A 166 23.78 12.31 2.80
C PRO A 166 23.57 13.44 3.82
N SER A 167 24.59 13.67 4.65
CA SER A 167 24.60 14.66 5.70
C SER A 167 26.00 15.26 5.83
N LYS A 168 26.14 16.38 6.56
CA LYS A 168 27.45 16.96 6.88
C LYS A 168 28.37 16.02 7.69
N TYR A 169 27.84 14.96 8.29
CA TYR A 169 28.61 14.00 9.09
C TYR A 169 29.15 12.83 8.28
N ASN A 170 28.52 12.51 7.15
CA ASN A 170 28.91 11.41 6.28
C ASN A 170 29.40 11.87 4.90
N THR A 171 29.10 13.10 4.49
CA THR A 171 29.44 13.67 3.18
C THR A 171 30.22 14.97 3.38
N ALA A 172 31.39 15.07 2.75
CA ALA A 172 32.21 16.29 2.78
C ALA A 172 31.54 17.40 1.95
N PRO A 173 31.66 18.70 2.33
CA PRO A 173 31.17 19.80 1.50
C PRO A 173 31.76 19.74 0.09
N GLY A 174 30.89 19.71 -0.94
CA GLY A 174 31.29 19.57 -2.35
C GLY A 174 31.84 18.19 -2.74
N GLY A 175 31.86 17.22 -1.81
CA GLY A 175 32.33 15.85 -2.03
C GLY A 175 31.23 14.91 -2.51
N ALA A 176 31.64 13.72 -2.98
CA ALA A 176 30.71 12.66 -3.33
C ALA A 176 29.90 12.19 -2.10
N PRO A 177 28.64 11.75 -2.27
CA PRO A 177 27.83 11.22 -1.17
C PRO A 177 28.57 10.13 -0.37
N PHE A 178 28.53 10.24 0.97
CA PHE A 178 29.16 9.30 1.91
C PHE A 178 30.70 9.24 1.87
N ALA A 179 31.38 10.18 1.21
CA ALA A 179 32.84 10.17 1.09
C ALA A 179 33.61 10.19 2.43
N LEU A 180 32.99 10.63 3.54
CA LEU A 180 33.64 10.62 4.86
C LEU A 180 33.75 9.21 5.48
N TYR A 181 33.10 8.22 4.87
CA TYR A 181 33.21 6.81 5.21
C TYR A 181 34.32 6.07 4.47
N ASP A 182 34.90 6.67 3.43
CA ASP A 182 36.04 6.08 2.73
C ASP A 182 37.24 5.93 3.68
N GLY A 183 37.87 4.75 3.68
CA GLY A 183 39.01 4.44 4.55
C GLY A 183 38.65 4.16 6.02
N LYS A 184 37.36 4.16 6.39
CA LYS A 184 36.89 3.85 7.76
C LYS A 184 36.07 2.56 7.78
N LEU A 185 36.04 1.89 8.93
CA LEU A 185 35.20 0.70 9.16
C LEU A 185 35.37 -0.40 8.09
N GLY A 186 36.59 -0.55 7.56
CA GLY A 186 36.93 -1.51 6.52
C GLY A 186 36.64 -1.07 5.07
N ASN A 187 36.07 0.13 4.85
CA ASN A 187 35.78 0.63 3.51
C ASN A 187 37.06 0.99 2.73
N GLY A 188 37.15 0.56 1.48
CA GLY A 188 38.06 1.11 0.49
C GLY A 188 37.66 2.51 0.02
N LYS A 189 38.48 3.10 -0.86
CA LYS A 189 38.19 4.40 -1.49
C LYS A 189 36.97 4.28 -2.42
N GLY A 190 36.00 5.19 -2.29
CA GLY A 190 34.73 5.17 -3.04
C GLY A 190 33.70 4.15 -2.54
N GLU A 191 34.01 3.37 -1.50
CA GLU A 191 33.08 2.35 -0.97
C GLU A 191 32.11 2.92 0.08
N GLY A 192 32.30 4.16 0.55
CA GLY A 192 31.46 4.78 1.57
C GLY A 192 29.97 4.78 1.22
N ALA A 193 29.61 5.05 -0.04
CA ALA A 193 28.23 5.03 -0.50
C ALA A 193 27.64 3.60 -0.57
N ARG A 194 28.49 2.61 -0.88
CA ARG A 194 28.08 1.19 -0.98
C ARG A 194 27.73 0.63 0.40
N PHE A 195 28.56 0.89 1.41
CA PHE A 195 28.41 0.39 2.78
C PHE A 195 27.97 1.49 3.77
N ARG A 196 27.08 2.38 3.32
CA ARG A 196 26.37 3.36 4.18
C ARG A 196 25.45 2.65 5.20
N GLY A 197 25.07 3.37 6.25
CA GLY A 197 24.12 2.89 7.27
C GLY A 197 22.80 2.39 6.68
N ARG A 198 22.34 1.21 7.13
CA ARG A 198 21.05 0.59 6.73
C ARG A 198 20.41 -0.19 7.88
N GLY A 199 19.08 -0.35 7.84
CA GLY A 199 18.31 -1.19 8.76
C GLY A 199 17.77 -0.46 10.01
N PHE A 200 17.21 -1.24 10.95
CA PHE A 200 16.72 -0.73 12.25
C PHE A 200 17.85 -0.34 13.19
N VAL A 201 18.95 -1.09 13.14
CA VAL A 201 20.25 -0.72 13.70
C VAL A 201 21.11 -0.32 12.50
N GLN A 202 21.63 0.92 12.46
CA GLN A 202 22.34 1.44 11.30
C GLN A 202 23.67 0.71 11.06
N LEU A 203 23.63 -0.37 10.26
CA LEU A 203 24.79 -1.16 9.89
C LEU A 203 25.65 -0.39 8.91
N THR A 204 26.83 0.08 9.35
CA THR A 204 27.69 0.98 8.57
C THR A 204 29.10 0.42 8.43
N GLY A 205 29.67 0.46 7.23
CA GLY A 205 31.04 0.07 6.94
C GLY A 205 31.22 -1.41 6.59
N ARG A 206 32.08 -1.69 5.61
CA ARG A 206 32.32 -3.01 5.04
C ARG A 206 32.62 -4.09 6.07
N ALA A 207 33.42 -3.80 7.09
CA ALA A 207 33.78 -4.77 8.12
C ALA A 207 32.54 -5.28 8.89
N ASN A 208 31.57 -4.40 9.16
CA ASN A 208 30.32 -4.78 9.81
C ASN A 208 29.42 -5.59 8.87
N TYR A 209 29.36 -5.22 7.59
CA TYR A 209 28.67 -5.99 6.55
C TYR A 209 29.25 -7.41 6.40
N GLU A 210 30.57 -7.58 6.46
CA GLU A 210 31.25 -8.88 6.44
C GLU A 210 30.96 -9.69 7.72
N THR A 211 30.99 -9.04 8.89
CA THR A 211 30.69 -9.70 10.17
C THR A 211 29.29 -10.29 10.20
N TYR A 212 28.29 -9.49 9.83
CA TYR A 212 26.89 -9.94 9.85
C TYR A 212 26.50 -10.79 8.64
N ARG A 213 27.26 -10.76 7.54
CA ARG A 213 27.16 -11.77 6.48
C ARG A 213 27.36 -13.17 7.06
N ASP A 214 28.44 -13.35 7.81
CA ASP A 214 28.82 -14.66 8.35
C ASP A 214 27.87 -15.09 9.48
N ALA A 215 27.43 -14.15 10.33
CA ALA A 215 26.51 -14.43 11.42
C ALA A 215 25.09 -14.83 10.95
N LEU A 216 24.59 -14.20 9.88
CA LEU A 216 23.23 -14.43 9.38
C LEU A 216 23.16 -15.37 8.17
N GLY A 217 24.29 -15.68 7.54
CA GLY A 217 24.36 -16.53 6.35
C GLY A 217 23.82 -15.88 5.07
N ILE A 218 23.79 -14.55 4.99
CA ILE A 218 23.35 -13.79 3.80
C ILE A 218 24.49 -12.94 3.27
N ASP A 219 24.71 -12.91 1.94
CA ASP A 219 25.73 -12.07 1.31
C ASP A 219 25.39 -10.57 1.28
N LEU A 220 25.52 -9.93 2.45
CA LEU A 220 25.37 -8.50 2.63
C LEU A 220 26.50 -7.68 1.97
N VAL A 221 27.61 -8.30 1.56
CA VAL A 221 28.73 -7.60 0.93
C VAL A 221 28.49 -7.42 -0.57
N ALA A 222 28.04 -8.48 -1.23
CA ALA A 222 27.59 -8.41 -2.61
C ALA A 222 26.28 -7.62 -2.73
N GLN A 223 25.36 -7.78 -1.77
CA GLN A 223 24.02 -7.20 -1.81
C GLN A 223 23.70 -6.38 -0.52
N PRO A 224 24.35 -5.23 -0.30
CA PRO A 224 24.20 -4.46 0.95
C PRO A 224 22.80 -3.91 1.18
N ASP A 225 21.98 -3.76 0.14
CA ASP A 225 20.60 -3.28 0.26
C ASP A 225 19.67 -4.30 0.93
N LEU A 226 20.06 -5.58 1.03
CA LEU A 226 19.34 -6.59 1.82
C LEU A 226 19.19 -6.18 3.28
N ALA A 227 20.09 -5.35 3.83
CA ALA A 227 20.00 -4.85 5.20
C ALA A 227 18.76 -3.97 5.48
N ASN A 228 18.04 -3.51 4.45
CA ASN A 228 16.75 -2.83 4.60
C ASN A 228 15.53 -3.74 4.40
N VAL A 229 15.72 -4.99 3.98
CA VAL A 229 14.62 -5.95 3.88
C VAL A 229 14.15 -6.28 5.30
N PRO A 230 12.85 -6.21 5.63
CA PRO A 230 12.42 -6.21 7.03
C PRO A 230 12.78 -7.43 7.86
N GLU A 231 12.75 -8.63 7.28
CA GLU A 231 13.28 -9.84 7.96
C GLU A 231 14.76 -9.70 8.29
N VAL A 232 15.56 -9.25 7.32
CA VAL A 232 17.00 -9.08 7.48
C VAL A 232 17.31 -7.96 8.45
N ALA A 233 16.62 -6.82 8.36
CA ALA A 233 16.82 -5.67 9.23
C ALA A 233 16.48 -5.99 10.70
N ALA A 234 15.40 -6.76 10.93
CA ALA A 234 15.01 -7.21 12.26
C ALA A 234 15.99 -8.27 12.81
N ALA A 235 16.42 -9.22 11.97
CA ALA A 235 17.44 -10.20 12.33
C ALA A 235 18.78 -9.52 12.64
N LEU A 236 19.17 -8.49 11.89
CA LEU A 236 20.36 -7.67 12.14
C LEU A 236 20.29 -6.96 13.50
N LEU A 237 19.13 -6.35 13.82
CA LEU A 237 18.91 -5.74 15.13
C LEU A 237 19.08 -6.77 16.26
N ALA A 238 18.43 -7.92 16.14
CA ALA A 238 18.48 -8.96 17.16
C ALA A 238 19.89 -9.59 17.28
N ALA A 239 20.54 -9.91 16.16
CA ALA A 239 21.90 -10.43 16.14
C ALA A 239 22.89 -9.44 16.76
N PHE A 240 22.78 -8.16 16.41
CA PHE A 240 23.65 -7.13 16.97
C PHE A 240 23.53 -7.02 18.50
N LEU A 241 22.29 -6.98 19.02
CA LEU A 241 22.05 -6.93 20.46
C LEU A 241 22.53 -8.20 21.16
N HIS A 242 22.36 -9.36 20.51
CA HIS A 242 22.84 -10.64 21.02
C HIS A 242 24.38 -10.70 21.11
N ASP A 243 25.09 -10.27 20.07
CA ASP A 243 26.56 -10.20 20.06
C ASP A 243 27.12 -9.29 21.17
N HIS A 244 26.33 -8.29 21.57
CA HIS A 244 26.68 -7.31 22.58
C HIS A 244 26.03 -7.59 23.94
N LEU A 245 25.36 -8.74 24.10
CA LEU A 245 24.47 -9.03 25.23
C LEU A 245 25.17 -8.83 26.58
N GLY A 246 26.34 -9.41 26.81
CA GLY A 246 27.04 -9.28 28.09
C GLY A 246 27.43 -7.84 28.47
N ARG A 247 27.70 -6.97 27.48
CA ARG A 247 27.96 -5.54 27.72
C ARG A 247 26.68 -4.76 27.97
N LEU A 248 25.61 -5.10 27.25
CA LEU A 248 24.28 -4.51 27.45
C LEU A 248 23.71 -4.87 28.81
N GLU A 249 23.76 -6.14 29.21
CA GLU A 249 23.29 -6.60 30.52
C GLU A 249 24.02 -5.88 31.64
N LYS A 250 25.36 -5.81 31.58
CA LYS A 250 26.14 -5.07 32.57
C LYS A 250 25.72 -3.59 32.69
N ALA A 251 25.45 -2.92 31.56
CA ALA A 251 25.00 -1.53 31.57
C ALA A 251 23.58 -1.38 32.12
N LEU A 252 22.67 -2.26 31.71
CA LEU A 252 21.26 -2.25 32.14
C LEU A 252 21.12 -2.61 33.63
N ASP A 253 21.88 -3.59 34.12
CA ASP A 253 21.91 -3.98 35.53
C ASP A 253 22.49 -2.87 36.42
N ALA A 254 23.37 -2.04 35.87
CA ALA A 254 23.87 -0.81 36.50
C ALA A 254 22.93 0.41 36.32
N GLN A 255 21.79 0.24 35.65
CA GLN A 255 20.85 1.30 35.28
C GLN A 255 21.48 2.45 34.46
N ASP A 256 22.58 2.17 33.75
CA ASP A 256 23.29 3.15 32.92
C ASP A 256 22.84 3.05 31.45
N LEU A 257 21.73 3.73 31.14
CA LEU A 257 21.19 3.79 29.78
C LEU A 257 22.17 4.47 28.81
N ARG A 258 23.05 5.35 29.28
CA ARG A 258 24.02 6.04 28.41
C ARG A 258 25.13 5.09 28.00
N ALA A 259 25.60 4.24 28.90
CA ALA A 259 26.49 3.14 28.57
C ALA A 259 25.81 2.13 27.63
N ALA A 260 24.55 1.76 27.88
CA ALA A 260 23.79 0.88 26.99
C ALA A 260 23.70 1.46 25.56
N ARG A 261 23.39 2.76 25.42
CA ARG A 261 23.35 3.44 24.12
C ARG A 261 24.72 3.48 23.44
N LYS A 262 25.80 3.71 24.21
CA LYS A 262 27.17 3.71 23.70
C LYS A 262 27.59 2.35 23.15
N VAL A 263 27.09 1.25 23.73
CA VAL A 263 27.32 -0.10 23.19
C VAL A 263 26.70 -0.24 21.81
N VAL A 264 25.53 0.35 21.56
CA VAL A 264 24.83 0.23 20.27
C VAL A 264 25.39 1.15 19.18
N ASN A 265 25.60 2.43 19.49
CA ASN A 265 25.94 3.44 18.48
C ASN A 265 27.42 3.81 18.44
N GLY A 266 28.25 3.31 19.38
CA GLY A 266 29.63 3.76 19.57
C GLY A 266 29.76 5.15 20.22
N GLY A 267 28.64 5.86 20.42
CA GLY A 267 28.53 7.16 21.07
C GLY A 267 27.17 7.35 21.76
N ALA A 268 26.82 8.59 22.09
CA ALA A 268 25.54 8.94 22.74
C ALA A 268 24.57 9.69 21.81
N HIS A 269 24.74 9.57 20.49
CA HIS A 269 23.83 10.20 19.54
C HIS A 269 22.42 9.58 19.63
N GLY A 270 21.41 10.44 19.66
CA GLY A 270 20.01 10.02 19.84
C GLY A 270 19.69 9.52 21.25
N PHE A 271 20.54 9.79 22.26
CA PHE A 271 20.34 9.30 23.63
C PHE A 271 18.98 9.69 24.21
N ASP A 272 18.52 10.93 24.03
CA ASP A 272 17.24 11.39 24.59
C ASP A 272 16.05 10.58 24.04
N ARG A 273 16.08 10.27 22.73
CA ARG A 273 15.09 9.39 22.09
C ARG A 273 15.17 7.98 22.64
N PHE A 274 16.39 7.42 22.75
CA PHE A 274 16.62 6.09 23.31
C PHE A 274 16.11 5.98 24.76
N SER A 275 16.48 6.91 25.64
CA SER A 275 16.11 6.87 27.06
C SER A 275 14.63 7.16 27.29
N SER A 276 14.00 7.99 26.44
CA SER A 276 12.57 8.29 26.56
C SER A 276 11.69 7.05 26.39
N VAL A 277 12.12 6.03 25.62
CA VAL A 277 11.40 4.75 25.52
C VAL A 277 11.31 4.05 26.87
N PHE A 278 12.39 4.07 27.66
CA PHE A 278 12.38 3.47 29.00
C PHE A 278 11.44 4.22 29.94
N ALA A 279 11.43 5.55 29.89
CA ALA A 279 10.54 6.37 30.71
C ALA A 279 9.06 6.17 30.34
N LEU A 280 8.73 6.15 29.05
CA LEU A 280 7.36 5.92 28.58
C LEU A 280 6.88 4.50 28.88
N ALA A 281 7.79 3.52 28.87
CA ALA A 281 7.47 2.13 29.16
C ALA A 281 7.00 1.88 30.60
N ASP A 282 7.29 2.78 31.55
CA ASP A 282 6.79 2.64 32.92
C ASP A 282 5.29 2.96 33.04
N ALA A 283 4.75 3.78 32.14
CA ALA A 283 3.30 4.02 32.05
C ALA A 283 2.57 2.87 31.34
N VAL A 284 3.21 2.23 30.37
CA VAL A 284 2.64 1.12 29.56
C VAL A 284 2.74 -0.22 30.30
N TRP A 285 3.90 -0.50 30.89
CA TRP A 285 4.18 -1.71 31.66
C TRP A 285 4.73 -1.32 33.04
N PRO A 286 3.86 -1.04 34.03
CA PRO A 286 4.29 -0.70 35.38
C PRO A 286 5.13 -1.84 35.96
N ALA A 287 6.32 -1.54 36.46
CA ALA A 287 7.14 -2.54 37.15
C ALA A 287 6.36 -3.11 38.35
N ALA A 288 6.38 -4.43 38.53
CA ALA A 288 5.82 -5.04 39.73
C ALA A 288 6.51 -4.43 40.95
N GLN A 289 5.76 -3.69 41.78
CA GLN A 289 6.34 -3.03 42.95
C GLN A 289 7.02 -4.08 43.84
N PRO A 290 8.27 -3.86 44.29
CA PRO A 290 8.84 -4.70 45.33
C PRO A 290 7.94 -4.57 46.56
N LYS A 291 7.46 -5.72 47.07
CA LYS A 291 6.71 -5.78 48.33
C LYS A 291 7.55 -5.08 49.40
N LEU A 292 7.14 -3.88 49.79
CA LEU A 292 7.75 -3.16 50.91
C LEU A 292 7.72 -4.08 52.13
N ALA A 293 8.91 -4.35 52.64
CA ALA A 293 9.11 -5.08 53.88
C ALA A 293 8.27 -4.42 54.98
N THR A 294 7.39 -5.21 55.59
CA THR A 294 6.50 -4.77 56.66
C THR A 294 7.31 -4.37 57.89
N THR A 295 7.40 -3.07 58.14
CA THR A 295 7.90 -2.53 59.40
C THR A 295 6.89 -2.83 60.50
N LYS A 296 7.35 -3.49 61.55
CA LYS A 296 6.57 -3.79 62.77
C LYS A 296 6.14 -2.49 63.46
N GLN A 297 4.84 -2.31 63.66
CA GLN A 297 4.17 -1.57 64.75
C GLN A 297 2.69 -1.92 64.60
N GLY A 298 1.98 -2.53 65.55
CA GLY A 298 1.66 -2.06 66.90
C GLY A 298 0.21 -2.50 67.13
N LYS A 299 -0.05 -3.24 68.22
CA LYS A 299 -1.37 -3.78 68.55
C LYS A 299 -2.38 -2.67 68.79
N LEU A 300 -3.52 -2.67 68.10
CA LEU A 300 -4.77 -2.03 68.57
C LEU A 300 -6.03 -2.73 68.01
N ARG A 301 -6.80 -3.25 68.97
CA ARG A 301 -8.25 -3.62 69.04
C ARG A 301 -9.07 -3.97 67.78
N LYS A 302 -9.64 -5.19 67.85
CA LYS A 302 -10.77 -5.71 67.05
C LYS A 302 -12.03 -4.84 67.19
N ALA A 303 -12.55 -4.36 66.06
CA ALA A 303 -13.97 -4.04 65.88
C ALA A 303 -14.52 -4.90 64.73
N LYS A 304 -15.66 -5.57 64.97
CA LYS A 304 -16.36 -6.40 63.99
C LYS A 304 -17.11 -5.50 63.01
N THR A 305 -16.72 -5.50 61.74
CA THR A 305 -17.51 -4.90 60.66
C THR A 305 -17.87 -5.98 59.64
N ARG A 306 -19.15 -6.03 59.29
CA ARG A 306 -19.78 -6.96 58.34
C ARG A 306 -19.01 -6.99 57.02
N THR A 307 -18.72 -8.20 56.55
CA THR A 307 -18.21 -8.49 55.20
C THR A 307 -19.22 -8.04 54.14
N ALA A 308 -18.97 -6.91 53.51
CA ALA A 308 -19.45 -6.65 52.15
C ALA A 308 -18.61 -7.51 51.20
N ALA A 309 -19.28 -8.28 50.35
CA ALA A 309 -18.63 -9.06 49.31
C ALA A 309 -17.78 -8.13 48.44
N ALA A 310 -16.48 -8.45 48.31
CA ALA A 310 -15.58 -7.72 47.45
C ALA A 310 -16.07 -7.82 46.00
N ALA A 311 -16.52 -6.70 45.45
CA ALA A 311 -16.71 -6.53 44.02
C ALA A 311 -15.37 -6.86 43.34
N LYS A 312 -15.38 -7.79 42.38
CA LYS A 312 -14.23 -8.04 41.50
C LYS A 312 -13.90 -6.71 40.81
N ALA A 313 -12.70 -6.20 41.04
CA ALA A 313 -12.18 -5.07 40.28
C ALA A 313 -12.15 -5.45 38.79
N VAL A 314 -12.98 -4.78 37.99
CA VAL A 314 -12.96 -4.85 36.52
C VAL A 314 -11.76 -4.03 36.05
N THR A 315 -10.81 -4.68 35.39
CA THR A 315 -9.67 -4.00 34.75
C THR A 315 -10.19 -3.07 33.65
N PRO A 316 -9.68 -1.83 33.47
CA PRO A 316 -10.24 -0.86 32.53
C PRO A 316 -10.14 -1.33 31.06
N ARG A 317 -11.19 -1.11 30.26
CA ARG A 317 -11.22 -1.36 28.81
C ARG A 317 -10.82 -0.10 28.05
N VAL A 318 -10.19 -0.25 26.88
CA VAL A 318 -9.85 0.87 25.99
C VAL A 318 -11.00 1.12 25.01
N LEU A 319 -11.57 2.34 25.06
CA LEU A 319 -12.71 2.76 24.24
C LEU A 319 -12.32 4.05 23.49
N ASN A 320 -12.08 3.96 22.19
CA ASN A 320 -11.46 5.01 21.40
C ASN A 320 -12.10 5.23 20.02
N THR A 321 -13.38 4.88 19.82
CA THR A 321 -14.10 5.27 18.61
C THR A 321 -14.28 6.79 18.56
N ARG A 322 -14.16 7.38 17.36
CA ARG A 322 -14.44 8.80 17.12
C ARG A 322 -15.70 9.04 16.31
N LYS A 323 -16.26 10.24 16.48
CA LYS A 323 -17.33 10.77 15.64
C LYS A 323 -16.85 11.02 14.21
N ASP A 324 -17.62 10.60 13.21
CA ASP A 324 -17.31 10.85 11.80
C ASP A 324 -17.40 12.35 11.46
N ALA A 325 -16.38 12.88 10.78
CA ALA A 325 -16.41 14.25 10.26
C ALA A 325 -17.54 14.42 9.24
N PRO A 326 -18.15 15.61 9.09
CA PRO A 326 -19.13 15.83 8.03
C PRO A 326 -18.53 15.60 6.62
N ASP A 327 -19.18 14.77 5.80
CA ASP A 327 -18.83 14.58 4.37
C ASP A 327 -20.11 14.74 3.54
N LEU A 328 -20.14 15.71 2.63
CA LEU A 328 -21.30 16.01 1.77
C LEU A 328 -21.64 14.88 0.79
N ARG A 329 -20.76 13.90 0.62
CA ARG A 329 -20.98 12.73 -0.25
C ARG A 329 -21.68 11.58 0.46
N ASP A 330 -21.82 11.64 1.79
CA ASP A 330 -22.58 10.65 2.54
C ASP A 330 -24.04 10.68 2.09
N ARG A 331 -24.56 9.53 1.66
CA ARG A 331 -25.96 9.42 1.24
C ARG A 331 -26.85 9.32 2.48
N GLU A 332 -27.80 10.22 2.63
CA GLU A 332 -28.80 10.14 3.70
C GLU A 332 -29.73 8.95 3.45
N TYR A 333 -30.07 8.23 4.52
CA TYR A 333 -31.11 7.20 4.49
C TYR A 333 -32.48 7.86 4.46
N LEU A 334 -33.32 7.45 3.50
CA LEU A 334 -34.71 7.87 3.41
C LEU A 334 -35.58 6.61 3.59
N PRO A 335 -36.23 6.42 4.76
CA PRO A 335 -37.02 5.23 5.02
C PRO A 335 -38.27 5.18 4.14
N PRO A 336 -38.71 3.98 3.71
CA PRO A 336 -40.00 3.83 3.06
C PRO A 336 -41.14 4.15 4.06
N PRO A 337 -42.26 4.73 3.61
CA PRO A 337 -43.39 5.05 4.49
C PRO A 337 -44.14 3.77 4.89
N VAL A 338 -43.72 3.14 5.98
CA VAL A 338 -44.34 1.95 6.56
C VAL A 338 -44.64 2.16 8.04
N SER A 339 -45.73 1.56 8.53
CA SER A 339 -46.05 1.60 9.96
C SER A 339 -45.05 0.77 10.76
N LEU A 340 -44.52 1.35 11.84
CA LEU A 340 -43.61 0.67 12.75
C LEU A 340 -44.39 -0.12 13.80
N HIS A 341 -43.84 -1.25 14.22
CA HIS A 341 -44.32 -1.95 15.41
C HIS A 341 -43.95 -1.18 16.68
N PRO A 342 -44.70 -1.32 17.80
CA PRO A 342 -44.31 -0.71 19.08
C PRO A 342 -43.00 -1.28 19.66
N GLU A 343 -42.68 -2.52 19.30
CA GLU A 343 -41.45 -3.22 19.67
C GLU A 343 -40.97 -4.08 18.49
N TRP A 344 -39.65 -4.20 18.34
CA TRP A 344 -39.02 -5.03 17.32
C TRP A 344 -37.68 -5.61 17.83
N PRO A 345 -37.35 -6.88 17.56
CA PRO A 345 -38.20 -7.91 16.95
C PRO A 345 -39.44 -8.21 17.79
N LEU A 346 -40.49 -8.76 17.19
CA LEU A 346 -41.67 -9.19 17.93
C LEU A 346 -41.29 -10.22 19.01
N THR A 347 -41.94 -10.18 20.17
CA THR A 347 -41.63 -11.10 21.29
C THR A 347 -41.66 -12.59 20.88
N GLU A 348 -42.57 -12.99 19.99
CA GLU A 348 -42.63 -14.34 19.43
C GLU A 348 -41.38 -14.70 18.59
N HIS A 349 -40.91 -13.77 17.77
CA HIS A 349 -39.69 -13.92 17.00
C HIS A 349 -38.47 -13.99 17.91
N LEU A 350 -38.39 -13.15 18.95
CA LEU A 350 -37.31 -13.20 19.95
C LEU A 350 -37.17 -14.59 20.56
N ARG A 351 -38.28 -15.19 21.02
CA ARG A 351 -38.27 -16.54 21.62
C ARG A 351 -37.81 -17.62 20.66
N GLN A 352 -38.15 -17.49 19.37
CA GLN A 352 -37.75 -18.45 18.34
C GLN A 352 -36.28 -18.31 17.96
N TRP A 353 -35.79 -17.08 17.86
CA TRP A 353 -34.55 -16.73 17.17
C TRP A 353 -33.36 -16.60 18.11
N LEU A 354 -33.58 -16.02 19.30
CA LEU A 354 -32.52 -15.72 20.24
C LEU A 354 -31.76 -16.96 20.73
N PRO A 355 -32.40 -18.13 20.99
CA PRO A 355 -31.66 -19.35 21.33
C PRO A 355 -30.71 -19.81 20.21
N ASN A 356 -31.08 -19.62 18.94
CA ASN A 356 -30.21 -19.96 17.81
C ASN A 356 -29.09 -18.95 17.65
N TYR A 357 -29.36 -17.65 17.84
CA TYR A 357 -28.35 -16.60 17.79
C TYR A 357 -27.29 -16.80 18.89
N ALA A 358 -27.73 -17.13 20.10
CA ALA A 358 -26.85 -17.47 21.23
C ALA A 358 -25.98 -18.70 20.93
N LYS A 359 -26.57 -19.77 20.38
CA LYS A 359 -25.83 -20.98 19.97
C LYS A 359 -24.83 -20.72 18.85
N ALA A 360 -25.13 -19.80 17.95
CA ALA A 360 -24.24 -19.42 16.86
C ALA A 360 -22.98 -18.68 17.36
N GLY A 361 -22.95 -18.19 18.60
CA GLY A 361 -21.77 -17.57 19.21
C GLY A 361 -21.39 -16.23 18.59
N LEU A 362 -22.38 -15.45 18.15
CA LEU A 362 -22.16 -14.17 17.43
C LEU A 362 -22.03 -12.95 18.36
N ILE A 363 -22.14 -13.14 19.66
CA ILE A 363 -21.83 -12.14 20.69
C ILE A 363 -20.32 -12.20 20.96
N LEU A 364 -19.60 -11.27 20.34
CA LEU A 364 -18.14 -11.23 20.35
C LEU A 364 -17.59 -10.53 21.62
N ASP A 365 -16.32 -10.76 21.92
CA ASP A 365 -15.60 -10.09 23.02
C ASP A 365 -14.31 -9.43 22.51
N GLN A 366 -14.28 -8.10 22.54
CA GLN A 366 -13.12 -7.30 22.14
C GLN A 366 -11.97 -7.35 23.16
N GLY A 367 -12.22 -7.79 24.40
CA GLY A 367 -11.23 -7.77 25.47
C GLY A 367 -10.71 -6.35 25.76
N GLN A 368 -9.38 -6.18 25.72
CA GLN A 368 -8.70 -4.94 26.14
C GLN A 368 -8.26 -4.04 24.97
N GLU A 369 -8.45 -4.47 23.72
CA GLU A 369 -8.08 -3.66 22.56
C GLU A 369 -9.18 -2.64 22.24
N GLY A 370 -8.77 -1.43 21.85
CA GLY A 370 -9.66 -0.39 21.29
C GLY A 370 -10.13 -0.73 19.86
N ALA A 371 -10.65 -1.95 19.67
CA ALA A 371 -11.08 -2.50 18.39
C ALA A 371 -12.60 -2.46 18.18
N CYS A 372 -13.33 -1.69 18.99
CA CYS A 372 -14.78 -1.65 19.01
C CYS A 372 -15.40 -1.30 17.64
N THR A 373 -14.75 -0.48 16.79
CA THR A 373 -15.27 -0.25 15.43
C THR A 373 -15.36 -1.53 14.60
N GLY A 374 -14.30 -2.36 14.61
CA GLY A 374 -14.29 -3.64 13.90
C GLY A 374 -15.26 -4.66 14.50
N PHE A 375 -15.35 -4.71 15.84
CA PHE A 375 -16.27 -5.62 16.54
C PHE A 375 -17.74 -5.24 16.38
N GLY A 376 -18.08 -3.95 16.53
CA GLY A 376 -19.44 -3.45 16.34
C GLY A 376 -19.91 -3.70 14.91
N LEU A 377 -19.04 -3.44 13.91
CA LEU A 377 -19.38 -3.73 12.52
C LEU A 377 -19.47 -5.25 12.26
N ALA A 378 -18.59 -6.06 12.84
CA ALA A 378 -18.69 -7.52 12.76
C ALA A 378 -20.03 -8.02 13.33
N GLY A 379 -20.52 -7.44 14.43
CA GLY A 379 -21.84 -7.72 14.99
C GLY A 379 -22.96 -7.48 13.98
N VAL A 380 -22.95 -6.34 13.29
CA VAL A 380 -23.91 -6.02 12.23
C VAL A 380 -23.79 -6.99 11.05
N VAL A 381 -22.60 -7.22 10.52
CA VAL A 381 -22.38 -8.13 9.38
C VAL A 381 -22.81 -9.56 9.73
N ASN A 382 -22.48 -10.04 10.91
CA ASN A 382 -22.88 -11.36 11.39
C ASN A 382 -24.40 -11.47 11.53
N HIS A 383 -25.05 -10.46 12.10
CA HIS A 383 -26.51 -10.42 12.20
C HIS A 383 -27.17 -10.50 10.82
N LEU A 384 -26.74 -9.66 9.87
CA LEU A 384 -27.29 -9.66 8.51
C LEU A 384 -27.05 -10.98 7.78
N ARG A 385 -25.85 -11.56 7.88
CA ARG A 385 -25.53 -12.88 7.30
C ARG A 385 -26.38 -13.99 7.91
N TRP A 386 -26.57 -13.95 9.22
CA TRP A 386 -27.36 -14.93 9.95
C TRP A 386 -28.84 -14.88 9.52
N VAL A 387 -29.43 -13.68 9.43
CA VAL A 387 -30.80 -13.49 8.92
C VAL A 387 -30.90 -13.97 7.47
N GLN A 388 -29.96 -13.58 6.60
CA GLN A 388 -29.95 -13.95 5.19
C GLN A 388 -29.88 -15.48 4.95
N GLN A 389 -29.21 -16.21 5.85
CA GLN A 389 -29.08 -17.68 5.77
C GLN A 389 -30.21 -18.45 6.48
N GLY A 390 -31.29 -17.76 6.87
CA GLY A 390 -32.43 -18.39 7.53
C GLY A 390 -32.18 -18.72 9.01
N MET A 391 -31.35 -17.92 9.69
CA MET A 391 -31.16 -17.93 11.15
C MET A 391 -30.65 -19.27 11.72
N PRO A 392 -29.55 -19.83 11.17
CA PRO A 392 -29.01 -21.12 11.59
C PRO A 392 -28.43 -21.08 13.01
N ALA A 393 -28.47 -22.21 13.73
CA ALA A 393 -27.84 -22.32 15.06
C ALA A 393 -26.31 -22.38 15.02
N VAL A 394 -25.71 -22.58 13.83
CA VAL A 394 -24.25 -22.63 13.63
C VAL A 394 -23.93 -21.85 12.36
N ILE A 395 -23.14 -20.79 12.49
CA ILE A 395 -22.58 -20.03 11.37
C ILE A 395 -21.22 -19.46 11.78
N PRO A 396 -20.19 -19.50 10.91
CA PRO A 396 -18.92 -18.85 11.22
C PRO A 396 -19.07 -17.32 11.28
N SER A 397 -18.49 -16.70 12.31
CA SER A 397 -18.36 -15.24 12.39
C SER A 397 -17.45 -14.71 11.27
N VAL A 398 -17.69 -13.46 10.84
CA VAL A 398 -16.70 -12.68 10.09
C VAL A 398 -15.58 -12.22 11.02
N SER A 399 -14.43 -11.86 10.43
CA SER A 399 -13.25 -11.40 11.18
C SER A 399 -13.39 -9.94 11.65
N PRO A 400 -13.55 -9.65 12.97
CA PRO A 400 -13.49 -8.29 13.49
C PRO A 400 -12.06 -7.74 13.41
N ARG A 401 -11.04 -8.62 13.41
CA ARG A 401 -9.63 -8.23 13.20
C ARG A 401 -9.41 -7.63 11.82
N MET A 402 -9.95 -8.24 10.77
CA MET A 402 -9.89 -7.69 9.42
C MET A 402 -10.64 -6.36 9.35
N LEU A 403 -11.87 -6.29 9.86
CA LEU A 403 -12.66 -5.05 9.83
C LEU A 403 -11.96 -3.92 10.57
N TYR A 404 -11.42 -4.16 11.76
CA TYR A 404 -10.68 -3.16 12.52
C TYR A 404 -9.40 -2.72 11.81
N ASN A 405 -8.63 -3.67 11.29
CA ASN A 405 -7.41 -3.36 10.53
C ASN A 405 -7.74 -2.55 9.28
N MET A 406 -8.80 -2.89 8.54
CA MET A 406 -9.22 -2.12 7.38
C MET A 406 -9.81 -0.76 7.76
N ALA A 407 -10.51 -0.67 8.89
CA ALA A 407 -11.05 0.60 9.39
C ALA A 407 -9.94 1.64 9.59
N ARG A 408 -8.88 1.25 10.31
CA ARG A 408 -7.69 2.08 10.52
C ARG A 408 -7.01 2.51 9.22
N ARG A 409 -7.03 1.65 8.20
CA ARG A 409 -6.47 1.96 6.88
C ARG A 409 -7.32 2.98 6.11
N HIS A 410 -8.64 2.93 6.25
CA HIS A 410 -9.58 3.77 5.49
C HIS A 410 -10.06 5.02 6.22
N ASP A 411 -9.61 5.24 7.44
CA ASP A 411 -9.90 6.47 8.17
C ASP A 411 -9.32 7.69 7.45
N GLU A 412 -10.11 8.78 7.40
CA GLU A 412 -9.85 9.97 6.58
C GLU A 412 -8.66 10.81 7.05
N TYR A 413 -7.99 10.41 8.14
CA TYR A 413 -6.83 11.10 8.72
C TYR A 413 -5.54 10.36 8.42
N GLY A 414 -5.27 10.14 7.13
CA GLY A 414 -3.95 9.72 6.66
C GLY A 414 -2.91 10.80 6.91
N GLY A 415 -2.38 10.89 8.13
CA GLY A 415 -1.37 11.91 8.46
C GLY A 415 -1.25 12.31 9.94
N GLU A 416 -2.25 12.03 10.78
CA GLU A 416 -2.22 12.45 12.20
C GLU A 416 -2.03 11.25 13.14
N ASN A 417 -1.15 11.40 14.13
CA ASN A 417 -0.86 10.37 15.13
C ASN A 417 -2.09 10.17 16.02
N TYR A 418 -2.84 9.10 15.80
CA TYR A 418 -4.12 8.87 16.47
C TYR A 418 -4.32 7.41 16.90
N GLU A 419 -4.90 7.23 18.10
CA GLU A 419 -5.37 5.97 18.67
C GLU A 419 -6.90 5.84 18.56
N GLY A 420 -7.37 5.05 17.60
CA GLY A 420 -8.78 4.70 17.40
C GLY A 420 -9.14 4.47 15.93
N SER A 421 -10.43 4.28 15.63
CA SER A 421 -10.95 4.29 14.25
C SER A 421 -12.37 4.87 14.20
N SER A 422 -12.90 5.17 13.01
CA SER A 422 -14.24 5.72 12.81
C SER A 422 -15.21 4.69 12.21
N CYS A 423 -16.52 4.91 12.40
CA CYS A 423 -17.55 4.06 11.79
C CYS A 423 -17.46 4.12 10.26
N ARG A 424 -17.29 5.31 9.68
CA ARG A 424 -17.05 5.49 8.24
C ARG A 424 -15.82 4.75 7.76
N GLY A 425 -14.69 4.83 8.48
CA GLY A 425 -13.47 4.10 8.11
C GLY A 425 -13.73 2.60 8.00
N ALA A 426 -14.40 2.01 9.00
CA ALA A 426 -14.77 0.60 8.99
C ALA A 426 -15.67 0.22 7.80
N ILE A 427 -16.69 1.04 7.51
CA ILE A 427 -17.59 0.84 6.36
C ILE A 427 -16.83 0.96 5.04
N LYS A 428 -15.96 1.96 4.88
CA LYS A 428 -15.13 2.13 3.66
C LYS A 428 -14.15 0.97 3.47
N GLY A 429 -13.59 0.46 4.57
CA GLY A 429 -12.77 -0.75 4.58
C GLY A 429 -13.54 -1.95 4.05
N TRP A 430 -14.74 -2.20 4.60
CA TRP A 430 -15.62 -3.27 4.16
C TRP A 430 -16.10 -3.09 2.71
N PHE A 431 -16.46 -1.87 2.32
CA PHE A 431 -16.85 -1.51 0.95
C PHE A 431 -15.76 -1.85 -0.07
N SER A 432 -14.50 -1.58 0.27
CA SER A 432 -13.37 -1.74 -0.65
C SER A 432 -12.85 -3.18 -0.74
N HIS A 433 -12.97 -3.97 0.33
CA HIS A 433 -12.29 -5.27 0.47
C HIS A 433 -13.23 -6.46 0.70
N GLY A 434 -14.49 -6.23 1.07
CA GLY A 434 -15.30 -7.26 1.72
C GLY A 434 -14.74 -7.62 3.10
N VAL A 435 -15.16 -8.76 3.66
CA VAL A 435 -14.65 -9.27 4.95
C VAL A 435 -14.52 -10.79 4.94
N CYS A 436 -13.37 -11.30 5.39
CA CYS A 436 -13.13 -12.74 5.49
C CYS A 436 -13.77 -13.33 6.76
N LEU A 437 -13.82 -14.66 6.84
CA LEU A 437 -14.29 -15.34 8.05
C LEU A 437 -13.25 -15.26 9.17
N GLU A 438 -13.69 -15.44 10.41
CA GLU A 438 -12.82 -15.43 11.59
C GLU A 438 -11.66 -16.42 11.48
N GLU A 439 -11.88 -17.60 10.88
CA GLU A 439 -10.84 -18.60 10.65
C GLU A 439 -9.69 -18.13 9.74
N ASP A 440 -9.96 -17.19 8.83
CA ASP A 440 -8.98 -16.64 7.90
C ASP A 440 -8.11 -15.57 8.55
N TRP A 441 -8.67 -14.79 9.49
CA TRP A 441 -7.92 -13.79 10.24
C TRP A 441 -8.49 -13.64 11.64
N PRO A 442 -8.12 -14.55 12.57
CA PRO A 442 -8.77 -14.59 13.86
C PRO A 442 -8.32 -13.43 14.74
N TYR A 443 -9.23 -13.01 15.61
CA TYR A 443 -8.92 -12.11 16.68
C TYR A 443 -8.13 -12.82 17.78
N SER A 444 -6.95 -12.30 18.06
CA SER A 444 -6.17 -12.67 19.24
C SER A 444 -5.59 -11.40 19.87
N SER A 445 -5.37 -11.45 21.19
CA SER A 445 -4.58 -10.45 21.93
C SER A 445 -3.17 -10.29 21.35
N ASP A 446 -2.71 -11.35 20.69
CA ASP A 446 -1.60 -11.32 19.78
C ASP A 446 -2.00 -10.73 18.41
N THR A 447 -1.65 -9.47 18.17
CA THR A 447 -1.91 -8.80 16.88
C THR A 447 -0.98 -9.27 15.74
N ARG A 448 -0.05 -10.21 16.01
CA ARG A 448 0.98 -10.67 15.05
C ARG A 448 0.45 -11.70 14.04
N ARG A 449 -0.68 -12.34 14.34
CA ARG A 449 -1.19 -13.45 13.52
C ARG A 449 -1.54 -12.96 12.11
N GLN A 450 -0.81 -13.48 11.13
CA GLN A 450 -1.04 -13.18 9.73
C GLN A 450 -2.37 -13.77 9.25
N PRO A 451 -3.06 -13.10 8.32
CA PRO A 451 -4.18 -13.71 7.66
C PRO A 451 -3.71 -14.92 6.85
N ARG A 452 -4.59 -15.93 6.78
CA ARG A 452 -4.37 -17.12 5.96
C ARG A 452 -4.25 -16.72 4.49
N PHE A 453 -3.37 -17.39 3.77
CA PHE A 453 -3.20 -17.17 2.34
C PHE A 453 -4.55 -17.20 1.59
N GLY A 454 -4.80 -16.17 0.79
CA GLY A 454 -6.04 -16.02 0.01
C GLY A 454 -7.23 -15.45 0.78
N TYR A 455 -7.04 -14.94 2.01
CA TYR A 455 -8.11 -14.29 2.79
C TYR A 455 -8.81 -13.17 2.01
N ALA A 456 -8.07 -12.39 1.21
CA ALA A 456 -8.61 -11.27 0.45
C ALA A 456 -9.61 -11.74 -0.63
N GLU A 457 -9.35 -12.89 -1.27
CA GLU A 457 -10.31 -13.47 -2.22
C GLU A 457 -11.55 -14.00 -1.50
N ARG A 458 -11.39 -14.64 -0.33
CA ARG A 458 -12.51 -15.10 0.48
C ARG A 458 -13.31 -13.94 1.09
N ALA A 459 -12.66 -12.81 1.35
CA ALA A 459 -13.33 -11.60 1.84
C ALA A 459 -14.36 -11.05 0.85
N ARG A 460 -14.10 -11.20 -0.46
CA ARG A 460 -15.03 -10.83 -1.54
C ARG A 460 -16.31 -11.66 -1.55
N ALA A 461 -16.43 -12.72 -0.77
CA ALA A 461 -17.69 -13.44 -0.57
C ALA A 461 -18.68 -12.70 0.36
N HIS A 462 -18.20 -11.74 1.14
CA HIS A 462 -19.02 -10.98 2.10
C HIS A 462 -18.82 -9.48 1.86
N THR A 463 -19.47 -8.95 0.82
CA THR A 463 -19.33 -7.56 0.41
C THR A 463 -20.43 -6.68 0.99
N LEU A 464 -20.12 -5.39 1.11
CA LEU A 464 -21.12 -4.36 1.38
C LEU A 464 -21.87 -4.02 0.09
N GLY A 465 -23.20 -4.01 0.14
CA GLY A 465 -24.05 -3.64 -1.00
C GLY A 465 -24.26 -2.14 -1.04
N VAL A 466 -24.91 -1.60 0.00
CA VAL A 466 -25.22 -0.18 0.16
C VAL A 466 -25.01 0.23 1.61
N TYR A 467 -24.68 1.52 1.79
CA TYR A 467 -24.59 2.15 3.10
C TYR A 467 -25.19 3.55 3.01
N TYR A 468 -25.94 3.93 4.05
CA TYR A 468 -26.56 5.24 4.18
C TYR A 468 -26.38 5.76 5.60
N ARG A 469 -26.17 7.07 5.73
CA ARG A 469 -26.07 7.74 7.02
C ARG A 469 -27.47 8.09 7.53
N ILE A 470 -27.70 7.85 8.81
CA ILE A 470 -28.92 8.27 9.52
C ILE A 470 -28.54 9.39 10.48
N LYS A 471 -29.37 10.44 10.56
CA LYS A 471 -29.20 11.48 11.58
C LYS A 471 -29.47 10.85 12.96
N PRO A 472 -28.53 10.88 13.92
CA PRO A 472 -28.75 10.23 15.22
C PRO A 472 -30.00 10.71 15.96
N GLN A 473 -30.43 11.95 15.71
CA GLN A 473 -31.63 12.56 16.30
C GLN A 473 -32.94 12.03 15.69
N ALA A 474 -32.88 11.41 14.50
CA ALA A 474 -34.04 10.86 13.80
C ALA A 474 -34.36 9.44 14.32
N ILE A 475 -34.90 9.36 15.54
CA ILE A 475 -35.23 8.09 16.21
C ILE A 475 -36.13 7.21 15.33
N THR A 476 -37.14 7.79 14.69
CA THR A 476 -38.07 7.05 13.82
C THR A 476 -37.37 6.44 12.60
N ASP A 477 -36.36 7.10 12.05
CA ASP A 477 -35.61 6.62 10.89
C ASP A 477 -34.69 5.47 11.29
N LEU A 478 -34.11 5.53 12.49
CA LEU A 478 -33.36 4.43 13.10
C LEU A 478 -34.25 3.20 13.32
N GLN A 479 -35.44 3.39 13.90
CA GLN A 479 -36.41 2.31 14.10
C GLN A 479 -36.84 1.68 12.75
N ALA A 480 -37.13 2.51 11.75
CA ALA A 480 -37.47 2.06 10.41
C ALA A 480 -36.32 1.28 9.76
N ALA A 481 -35.08 1.75 9.90
CA ALA A 481 -33.90 1.04 9.39
C ALA A 481 -33.69 -0.31 10.09
N ILE A 482 -33.85 -0.37 11.41
CA ILE A 482 -33.75 -1.63 12.18
C ILE A 482 -34.83 -2.62 11.73
N GLN A 483 -36.08 -2.19 11.58
CA GLN A 483 -37.18 -3.07 11.16
C GLN A 483 -37.01 -3.54 9.70
N ALA A 484 -36.56 -2.66 8.80
CA ALA A 484 -36.43 -2.96 7.38
C ALA A 484 -35.18 -3.79 7.02
N VAL A 485 -34.05 -3.53 7.70
CA VAL A 485 -32.74 -4.10 7.35
C VAL A 485 -32.26 -5.11 8.40
N GLY A 486 -32.68 -4.97 9.66
CA GLY A 486 -32.36 -5.88 10.77
C GLY A 486 -31.36 -5.31 11.77
N ALA A 487 -30.40 -4.48 11.31
CA ALA A 487 -29.41 -3.88 12.20
C ALA A 487 -28.90 -2.53 11.68
N VAL A 488 -28.48 -1.67 12.62
CA VAL A 488 -27.82 -0.39 12.35
C VAL A 488 -26.48 -0.36 13.07
N TYR A 489 -25.43 0.04 12.36
CA TYR A 489 -24.10 0.22 12.93
C TYR A 489 -23.98 1.63 13.51
N VAL A 490 -23.60 1.73 14.79
CA VAL A 490 -23.63 3.00 15.51
C VAL A 490 -22.40 3.22 16.38
N SER A 491 -22.22 4.46 16.81
CA SER A 491 -21.29 4.83 17.88
C SER A 491 -21.90 5.85 18.82
N SER A 492 -21.50 5.81 20.10
CA SER A 492 -21.90 6.78 21.13
C SER A 492 -20.82 6.93 22.20
N TYR A 493 -20.91 7.99 22.99
CA TYR A 493 -20.11 8.11 24.20
C TYR A 493 -20.67 7.20 25.30
N VAL A 494 -19.79 6.49 26.01
CA VAL A 494 -20.17 5.67 27.16
C VAL A 494 -20.02 6.45 28.46
N HIS A 495 -20.77 6.03 29.47
CA HIS A 495 -20.80 6.60 30.81
C HIS A 495 -20.87 5.47 31.87
N PRO A 496 -20.71 5.76 33.18
CA PRO A 496 -20.62 4.73 34.22
C PRO A 496 -21.79 3.73 34.31
N GLY A 497 -22.96 4.09 33.77
CA GLY A 497 -24.12 3.20 33.70
C GLY A 497 -23.85 1.92 32.89
N TRP A 498 -22.95 1.99 31.91
CA TRP A 498 -22.56 0.83 31.08
C TRP A 498 -21.80 -0.24 31.87
N ASP A 499 -21.04 0.16 32.89
CA ASP A 499 -20.35 -0.76 33.80
C ASP A 499 -21.30 -1.38 34.83
N GLY A 500 -22.42 -0.69 35.11
CA GLY A 500 -23.45 -1.11 36.06
C GLY A 500 -24.49 -2.08 35.51
N VAL A 501 -24.45 -2.40 34.20
CA VAL A 501 -25.42 -3.30 33.57
C VAL A 501 -25.29 -4.73 34.15
N PRO A 502 -26.35 -5.30 34.73
CA PRO A 502 -26.28 -6.60 35.38
C PRO A 502 -26.16 -7.75 34.37
N GLN A 503 -25.40 -8.77 34.74
CA GLN A 503 -25.36 -10.05 34.01
C GLN A 503 -26.67 -10.82 34.24
N VAL A 504 -27.46 -11.00 33.18
CA VAL A 504 -28.67 -11.84 33.19
C VAL A 504 -28.33 -13.18 32.54
N ARG A 505 -28.27 -14.24 33.35
CA ARG A 505 -27.84 -15.58 32.89
C ARG A 505 -28.85 -16.30 31.99
N LYS A 506 -30.14 -16.00 32.15
CA LYS A 506 -31.20 -16.59 31.34
C LYS A 506 -31.35 -15.74 30.06
N LEU A 507 -31.51 -16.39 28.91
CA LEU A 507 -31.90 -15.68 27.70
C LEU A 507 -33.25 -14.99 27.93
N PRO A 508 -33.41 -13.73 27.48
CA PRO A 508 -34.65 -13.00 27.67
C PRO A 508 -35.79 -13.67 26.87
N ASP A 509 -36.95 -13.83 27.52
CA ASP A 509 -38.17 -14.38 26.92
C ASP A 509 -39.07 -13.28 26.31
N GLY A 510 -38.68 -12.01 26.46
CA GLY A 510 -39.33 -10.83 25.90
C GLY A 510 -38.56 -9.54 26.23
N HIS A 511 -39.03 -8.40 25.69
CA HIS A 511 -38.36 -7.09 25.84
C HIS A 511 -38.22 -6.62 27.29
N SER A 512 -39.15 -6.99 28.17
CA SER A 512 -39.12 -6.63 29.60
C SER A 512 -37.98 -7.27 30.38
N ASP A 513 -37.37 -8.33 29.85
CA ASP A 513 -36.27 -9.04 30.50
C ASP A 513 -34.90 -8.42 30.19
N LEU A 514 -34.85 -7.44 29.28
CA LEU A 514 -33.62 -6.76 28.91
C LEU A 514 -33.24 -5.71 29.95
N PRO A 515 -31.99 -5.69 30.45
CA PRO A 515 -31.54 -4.66 31.35
C PRO A 515 -31.44 -3.32 30.61
N VAL A 516 -31.89 -2.25 31.27
CA VAL A 516 -31.76 -0.87 30.79
C VAL A 516 -30.47 -0.29 31.33
N ILE A 517 -29.72 0.43 30.51
CA ILE A 517 -28.53 1.17 30.92
C ILE A 517 -28.97 2.36 31.78
N ASP A 518 -28.43 2.46 33.00
CA ASP A 518 -28.79 3.52 33.93
C ASP A 518 -28.15 4.85 33.53
N PHE A 519 -28.98 5.79 33.09
CA PHE A 519 -28.56 7.13 32.68
C PHE A 519 -28.97 8.14 33.75
N ASP A 520 -27.98 8.83 34.31
CA ASP A 520 -28.14 9.79 35.41
C ASP A 520 -28.57 11.20 34.94
N GLY A 521 -28.86 11.38 33.65
CA GLY A 521 -29.17 12.68 33.05
C GLY A 521 -27.94 13.54 32.69
N THR A 522 -26.71 13.08 32.98
CA THR A 522 -25.49 13.86 32.77
C THR A 522 -24.81 13.48 31.46
N VAL A 523 -24.71 14.45 30.55
CA VAL A 523 -24.01 14.26 29.27
C VAL A 523 -22.49 14.15 29.49
N ARG A 524 -21.86 13.09 28.97
CA ARG A 524 -20.41 12.84 29.05
C ARG A 524 -19.83 12.56 27.66
N GLN A 525 -18.61 13.02 27.37
CA GLN A 525 -17.99 12.90 26.04
C GLN A 525 -16.55 12.35 26.08
N GLU A 526 -16.25 11.49 27.06
CA GLU A 526 -14.87 11.11 27.39
C GLU A 526 -14.42 9.81 26.71
N ALA A 527 -15.32 8.87 26.44
CA ALA A 527 -15.00 7.54 25.91
C ALA A 527 -16.00 7.11 24.83
N GLY A 528 -15.54 6.94 23.58
CA GLY A 528 -16.38 6.55 22.46
C GLY A 528 -16.40 5.04 22.23
N HIS A 529 -17.58 4.47 21.98
CA HIS A 529 -17.78 3.04 21.73
C HIS A 529 -18.63 2.82 20.47
N ALA A 530 -18.34 1.74 19.73
CA ALA A 530 -19.09 1.35 18.52
C ALA A 530 -19.71 -0.03 18.71
N TYR A 531 -20.96 -0.17 18.28
CA TYR A 531 -21.78 -1.37 18.50
C TYR A 531 -22.94 -1.45 17.49
N ALA A 532 -23.78 -2.48 17.61
CA ALA A 532 -24.94 -2.68 16.74
C ALA A 532 -26.24 -2.37 17.48
N LEU A 533 -27.16 -1.66 16.83
CA LEU A 533 -28.58 -1.63 17.23
C LEU A 533 -29.32 -2.69 16.42
N VAL A 534 -30.04 -3.58 17.10
CA VAL A 534 -30.70 -4.76 16.49
C VAL A 534 -32.20 -4.83 16.78
N GLY A 535 -32.72 -3.88 17.56
CA GLY A 535 -34.11 -3.82 17.97
C GLY A 535 -34.45 -2.50 18.64
N PHE A 536 -35.73 -2.34 18.99
CA PHE A 536 -36.24 -1.20 19.75
C PHE A 536 -37.54 -1.56 20.46
N ASN A 537 -37.90 -0.76 21.46
CA ASN A 537 -39.19 -0.81 22.14
C ASN A 537 -39.61 0.61 22.58
N THR A 538 -40.61 0.72 23.44
CA THR A 538 -41.09 2.03 23.92
C THR A 538 -40.11 2.78 24.82
N GLN A 539 -39.11 2.11 25.40
CA GLN A 539 -38.10 2.72 26.28
C GLN A 539 -36.85 3.17 25.52
N GLY A 540 -36.45 2.43 24.49
CA GLY A 540 -35.21 2.72 23.78
C GLY A 540 -34.83 1.70 22.71
N PHE A 541 -33.57 1.75 22.30
CA PHE A 541 -32.99 0.81 21.33
C PHE A 541 -32.37 -0.40 22.04
N ILE A 542 -32.55 -1.59 21.47
CA ILE A 542 -31.85 -2.79 21.87
C ILE A 542 -30.49 -2.80 21.20
N LEU A 543 -29.43 -2.75 22.00
CA LEU A 543 -28.07 -2.80 21.54
C LEU A 543 -27.46 -4.19 21.76
N GLN A 544 -26.68 -4.63 20.79
CA GLN A 544 -25.77 -5.76 20.89
C GLN A 544 -24.35 -5.25 21.12
N ASN A 545 -23.77 -5.58 22.27
CA ASN A 545 -22.43 -5.15 22.64
C ASN A 545 -21.37 -6.17 22.19
N SER A 546 -20.09 -5.80 22.32
CA SER A 546 -18.92 -6.61 22.00
C SER A 546 -18.05 -6.91 23.24
N TRP A 547 -18.68 -7.05 24.41
CA TRP A 547 -18.03 -7.36 25.69
C TRP A 547 -18.35 -8.78 26.19
N GLY A 548 -18.65 -9.67 25.26
CA GLY A 548 -18.98 -11.06 25.54
C GLY A 548 -20.42 -11.29 26.05
N PRO A 549 -20.83 -12.56 26.14
CA PRO A 549 -22.19 -12.95 26.54
C PRO A 549 -22.49 -12.72 28.03
N ASP A 550 -21.47 -12.40 28.84
CA ASP A 550 -21.63 -12.18 30.27
C ASP A 550 -22.03 -10.72 30.62
N TRP A 551 -22.05 -9.83 29.63
CA TRP A 551 -22.52 -8.46 29.83
C TRP A 551 -24.00 -8.34 29.44
N GLY A 552 -24.81 -7.68 30.29
CA GLY A 552 -26.25 -7.55 30.05
C GLY A 552 -27.00 -8.88 30.01
N ALA A 553 -28.06 -8.94 29.22
CA ALA A 553 -28.79 -10.16 28.93
C ALA A 553 -28.18 -10.84 27.70
N HIS A 554 -27.17 -11.68 27.92
CA HIS A 554 -26.45 -12.39 26.87
C HIS A 554 -25.83 -11.47 25.79
N GLY A 555 -25.22 -10.37 26.21
CA GLY A 555 -24.62 -9.34 25.34
C GLY A 555 -25.56 -8.22 24.92
N PHE A 556 -26.84 -8.27 25.33
CA PHE A 556 -27.85 -7.28 24.98
C PHE A 556 -28.27 -6.41 26.16
N ALA A 557 -28.58 -5.14 25.87
CA ALA A 557 -29.16 -4.19 26.81
C ALA A 557 -30.00 -3.15 26.06
N VAL A 558 -30.78 -2.35 26.79
CA VAL A 558 -31.53 -1.22 26.25
C VAL A 558 -30.80 0.08 26.56
N ILE A 559 -30.45 0.84 25.52
CA ILE A 559 -30.09 2.27 25.65
C ILE A 559 -31.36 3.08 25.49
N THR A 560 -31.69 3.92 26.48
CA THR A 560 -32.91 4.73 26.44
C THR A 560 -32.83 5.77 25.33
N TYR A 561 -33.98 6.25 24.85
CA TYR A 561 -33.99 7.31 23.83
C TYR A 561 -33.33 8.60 24.34
N GLU A 562 -33.45 8.91 25.63
CA GLU A 562 -32.83 10.07 26.25
C GLU A 562 -31.30 9.95 26.26
N ASP A 563 -30.79 8.80 26.69
CA ASP A 563 -29.36 8.49 26.69
C ASP A 563 -28.79 8.52 25.25
N TRP A 564 -29.50 7.90 24.31
CA TRP A 564 -29.12 7.92 22.90
C TRP A 564 -29.04 9.36 22.34
N LEU A 565 -30.04 10.20 22.59
CA LEU A 565 -30.03 11.59 22.12
C LEU A 565 -28.91 12.42 22.75
N ALA A 566 -28.53 12.12 23.99
CA ALA A 566 -27.44 12.78 24.69
C ALA A 566 -26.05 12.39 24.18
N HIS A 567 -25.86 11.12 23.80
CA HIS A 567 -24.53 10.55 23.60
C HIS A 567 -24.23 10.02 22.19
N ALA A 568 -25.22 9.90 21.31
CA ALA A 568 -25.00 9.35 19.98
C ALA A 568 -24.04 10.19 19.13
N MET A 569 -23.10 9.50 18.47
CA MET A 569 -22.10 10.11 17.58
C MET A 569 -22.48 9.88 16.12
N ASP A 570 -22.61 8.62 15.71
CA ASP A 570 -22.88 8.21 14.32
C ASP A 570 -23.88 7.06 14.23
N ALA A 571 -24.62 7.03 13.12
CA ALA A 571 -25.51 5.94 12.77
C ALA A 571 -25.50 5.66 11.27
N TRP A 572 -25.34 4.38 10.93
CA TRP A 572 -25.20 3.90 9.57
C TRP A 572 -26.05 2.64 9.36
N VAL A 573 -26.96 2.71 8.39
CA VAL A 573 -27.63 1.51 7.89
C VAL A 573 -26.79 0.94 6.74
N VAL A 574 -26.54 -0.36 6.82
CA VAL A 574 -25.72 -1.11 5.88
C VAL A 574 -26.45 -2.37 5.46
N ALA A 575 -26.34 -2.76 4.20
CA ALA A 575 -26.94 -3.99 3.68
C ALA A 575 -25.92 -4.87 2.96
N MET A 576 -26.08 -6.19 3.07
CA MET A 576 -25.22 -7.16 2.40
C MET A 576 -25.29 -6.99 0.87
N GLY A 577 -24.12 -7.00 0.24
CA GLY A 577 -23.98 -7.03 -1.21
C GLY A 577 -24.14 -8.44 -1.78
N VAL A 578 -24.23 -8.52 -3.10
CA VAL A 578 -24.17 -9.80 -3.80
C VAL A 578 -22.74 -10.35 -3.68
N PRO A 579 -22.52 -11.59 -3.21
CA PRO A 579 -21.19 -12.18 -3.11
C PRO A 579 -20.42 -12.07 -4.43
N GLY A 580 -19.18 -11.61 -4.36
CA GLY A 580 -18.33 -11.38 -5.54
C GLY A 580 -18.66 -10.11 -6.34
N ILE A 581 -19.64 -9.30 -5.93
CA ILE A 581 -19.87 -7.97 -6.50
C ILE A 581 -19.45 -6.94 -5.44
N LEU A 582 -18.32 -6.29 -5.67
CA LEU A 582 -17.99 -5.04 -5.01
C LEU A 582 -18.65 -3.93 -5.86
N SER A 583 -19.25 -2.91 -5.27
CA SER A 583 -20.06 -1.93 -6.02
C SER A 583 -19.30 -1.35 -7.24
N GLY A 584 -19.78 -1.62 -8.46
CA GLY A 584 -19.12 -1.25 -9.73
C GLY A 584 -17.97 -2.16 -10.21
N ARG A 585 -17.67 -3.24 -9.47
CA ARG A 585 -16.57 -4.19 -9.68
C ARG A 585 -17.14 -5.61 -9.60
N ALA A 586 -17.49 -6.19 -10.74
CA ALA A 586 -17.75 -7.62 -10.82
C ALA A 586 -16.42 -8.38 -10.59
N SER A 587 -16.34 -9.19 -9.53
CA SER A 587 -15.15 -9.99 -9.23
C SER A 587 -14.91 -11.02 -10.33
N SER A 588 -13.71 -11.04 -10.91
CA SER A 588 -13.22 -12.15 -11.71
C SER A 588 -12.94 -13.35 -10.80
N THR A 589 -13.96 -14.15 -10.52
CA THR A 589 -13.82 -15.42 -9.78
C THR A 589 -13.17 -16.51 -10.65
N VAL A 590 -12.80 -17.63 -10.05
CA VAL A 590 -12.43 -18.88 -10.76
C VAL A 590 -13.56 -19.36 -11.70
N ALA A 591 -14.82 -18.97 -11.43
CA ALA A 591 -15.93 -19.18 -12.37
C ALA A 591 -15.84 -18.23 -13.60
N ALA A 592 -15.26 -17.03 -13.49
CA ALA A 592 -14.92 -16.19 -14.63
C ALA A 592 -13.78 -16.78 -15.48
N ALA A 593 -12.88 -17.56 -14.89
CA ALA A 593 -11.91 -18.35 -15.65
C ALA A 593 -12.58 -19.47 -16.47
N ARG A 594 -13.74 -19.99 -16.02
CA ARG A 594 -14.63 -20.87 -16.82
C ARG A 594 -15.54 -20.07 -17.76
N ALA A 595 -15.93 -18.84 -17.41
CA ALA A 595 -16.70 -17.92 -18.28
C ALA A 595 -15.84 -17.23 -19.37
N LYS A 596 -14.52 -17.48 -19.39
CA LYS A 596 -13.64 -17.21 -20.56
C LYS A 596 -14.19 -17.80 -21.86
N ALA A 597 -15.12 -18.74 -21.79
CA ALA A 597 -15.74 -19.38 -22.94
C ALA A 597 -16.99 -18.67 -23.52
N GLY A 598 -17.52 -17.56 -22.95
CA GLY A 598 -18.85 -17.11 -23.42
C GLY A 598 -19.34 -15.66 -23.27
N SER A 599 -18.81 -14.78 -22.41
CA SER A 599 -19.30 -13.38 -22.37
C SER A 599 -18.17 -12.35 -22.25
N LYS A 600 -17.87 -11.69 -23.38
CA LYS A 600 -16.81 -10.69 -23.51
C LYS A 600 -17.33 -9.32 -23.06
N GLY A 601 -17.20 -8.99 -21.77
CA GLY A 601 -17.31 -7.59 -21.31
C GLY A 601 -16.34 -6.70 -22.09
N ARG A 602 -16.78 -5.51 -22.51
CA ARG A 602 -16.02 -4.66 -23.44
C ARG A 602 -14.71 -4.13 -22.82
N TRP A 603 -14.75 -3.70 -21.56
CA TRP A 603 -13.58 -3.18 -20.81
C TRP A 603 -13.32 -3.98 -19.54
N TRP A 604 -12.12 -3.82 -18.98
CA TRP A 604 -11.81 -4.29 -17.63
C TRP A 604 -12.59 -3.54 -16.56
N SER A 605 -12.81 -4.21 -15.43
CA SER A 605 -13.28 -3.55 -14.22
C SER A 605 -12.22 -2.57 -13.69
N GLU A 606 -12.65 -1.58 -12.91
CA GLU A 606 -11.73 -0.63 -12.26
C GLU A 606 -10.75 -1.36 -11.33
N ALA A 607 -11.18 -2.43 -10.66
CA ALA A 607 -10.33 -3.27 -9.82
C ALA A 607 -9.16 -3.87 -10.60
N GLN A 608 -9.45 -4.47 -11.77
CA GLN A 608 -8.41 -5.03 -12.64
C GLN A 608 -7.47 -3.95 -13.17
N ALA A 609 -8.00 -2.81 -13.61
CA ALA A 609 -7.17 -1.69 -14.05
C ALA A 609 -6.20 -1.23 -12.94
N ARG A 610 -6.67 -1.15 -11.68
CA ARG A 610 -5.85 -0.80 -10.53
C ARG A 610 -4.82 -1.88 -10.16
N GLU A 611 -5.18 -3.16 -10.20
CA GLU A 611 -4.22 -4.27 -10.00
C GLU A 611 -3.06 -4.19 -11.01
N HIS A 612 -3.34 -3.69 -12.22
CA HIS A 612 -2.36 -3.49 -13.29
C HIS A 612 -1.78 -2.07 -13.36
N SER A 613 -1.99 -1.19 -12.36
CA SER A 613 -1.52 0.21 -12.40
C SER A 613 -0.67 0.60 -11.19
N VAL A 614 0.51 1.18 -11.45
CA VAL A 614 1.33 1.90 -10.47
C VAL A 614 0.93 3.38 -10.50
N ILE A 615 0.21 3.83 -9.47
CA ILE A 615 -0.28 5.21 -9.37
C ILE A 615 0.76 6.06 -8.64
N LEU A 616 1.05 7.27 -9.13
CA LEU A 616 2.05 8.19 -8.60
C LEU A 616 1.41 9.49 -8.10
N GLY A 617 1.88 9.98 -6.95
CA GLY A 617 1.59 11.31 -6.47
C GLY A 617 2.53 12.35 -7.10
N ASN A 618 2.22 13.63 -6.90
CA ASN A 618 2.99 14.72 -7.50
C ASN A 618 4.46 14.74 -7.03
N ASP A 619 4.79 14.19 -5.86
CA ASP A 619 6.18 14.09 -5.39
C ASP A 619 6.96 12.91 -5.99
N GLY A 620 6.42 12.24 -7.02
CA GLY A 620 7.04 11.08 -7.67
C GLY A 620 7.06 9.82 -6.79
N ARG A 621 6.36 9.81 -5.64
CA ARG A 621 6.16 8.60 -4.85
C ARG A 621 4.95 7.85 -5.35
N VAL A 622 4.98 6.53 -5.18
CA VAL A 622 3.80 5.68 -5.38
C VAL A 622 2.68 6.16 -4.47
N HIS A 623 1.54 6.52 -5.05
CA HIS A 623 0.31 6.80 -4.34
C HIS A 623 -0.42 5.45 -4.14
N SER A 624 -0.59 5.04 -2.89
CA SER A 624 -1.26 3.78 -2.56
C SER A 624 -2.77 3.95 -2.67
N TYR A 625 -3.44 3.17 -3.52
CA TYR A 625 -4.91 3.14 -3.56
C TYR A 625 -5.53 2.06 -2.66
N LEU A 626 -4.85 0.94 -2.45
CA LEU A 626 -5.16 0.05 -1.34
C LEU A 626 -4.55 0.70 -0.13
N THR A 627 -5.35 1.45 0.63
CA THR A 627 -4.88 2.15 1.80
C THR A 627 -3.97 1.23 2.64
N GLU A 628 -2.71 1.66 2.77
CA GLU A 628 -1.75 1.25 3.79
C GLU A 628 -1.10 -0.15 3.75
N ASP A 629 -0.98 -0.81 2.59
CA ASP A 629 0.18 -1.70 2.38
C ASP A 629 1.41 -0.87 1.94
N GLU A 630 2.62 -1.31 2.29
CA GLU A 630 3.85 -0.56 1.97
C GLU A 630 3.95 -0.32 0.45
N ARG A 631 4.33 0.90 0.03
CA ARG A 631 4.61 1.24 -1.38
C ARG A 631 5.47 0.16 -2.05
N THR A 632 6.47 -0.34 -1.35
CA THR A 632 7.36 -1.42 -1.80
C THR A 632 6.64 -2.77 -1.92
N ARG A 633 5.75 -3.10 -0.98
CA ARG A 633 4.96 -4.36 -0.97
C ARG A 633 3.92 -4.36 -2.10
N THR A 634 3.14 -3.29 -2.23
CA THR A 634 2.14 -3.15 -3.29
C THR A 634 2.80 -3.15 -4.66
N LEU A 635 3.89 -2.39 -4.82
CA LEU A 635 4.62 -2.34 -6.08
C LEU A 635 5.26 -3.69 -6.42
N SER A 636 5.92 -4.37 -5.47
CA SER A 636 6.45 -5.73 -5.70
C SER A 636 5.34 -6.71 -6.09
N HIS A 637 4.17 -6.61 -5.46
CA HIS A 637 3.02 -7.42 -5.85
C HIS A 637 2.59 -7.15 -7.29
N GLN A 638 2.39 -5.88 -7.66
CA GLN A 638 1.90 -5.46 -8.99
C GLN A 638 2.91 -5.69 -10.12
N VAL A 639 4.20 -5.53 -9.85
CA VAL A 639 5.27 -5.52 -10.87
C VAL A 639 6.00 -6.87 -10.95
N THR A 640 5.98 -7.68 -9.89
CA THR A 640 6.67 -8.97 -9.86
C THR A 640 5.68 -10.14 -9.73
N VAL A 641 4.86 -10.15 -8.68
CA VAL A 641 4.04 -11.32 -8.32
C VAL A 641 2.87 -11.53 -9.30
N LEU A 642 2.11 -10.47 -9.63
CA LEU A 642 0.99 -10.59 -10.56
C LEU A 642 1.43 -10.96 -11.99
N PRO A 643 2.48 -10.34 -12.58
CA PRO A 643 3.03 -10.78 -13.86
C PRO A 643 3.55 -12.21 -13.82
N ASP A 644 4.31 -12.61 -12.79
CA ASP A 644 4.83 -13.97 -12.66
C ASP A 644 3.68 -15.01 -12.65
N ARG A 645 2.65 -14.78 -11.83
CA ARG A 645 1.48 -15.65 -11.77
C ARG A 645 0.78 -15.75 -13.13
N TRP A 646 0.64 -14.62 -13.83
CA TRP A 646 0.04 -14.60 -15.16
C TRP A 646 0.90 -15.36 -16.17
N PHE A 647 2.22 -15.15 -16.20
CA PHE A 647 3.14 -15.83 -17.10
C PHE A 647 3.19 -17.36 -16.90
N ARG A 648 3.08 -17.82 -15.65
CA ARG A 648 2.98 -19.26 -15.29
C ARG A 648 1.67 -19.90 -15.74
N SER A 649 0.61 -19.10 -15.94
CA SER A 649 -0.67 -19.58 -16.47
C SER A 649 -0.68 -19.70 -18.00
N ARG A 650 0.38 -19.24 -18.67
CA ARG A 650 0.56 -19.29 -20.13
C ARG A 650 1.50 -20.44 -20.52
N PRO A 651 1.46 -20.91 -21.77
CA PRO A 651 2.36 -21.96 -22.26
C PRO A 651 3.84 -21.67 -21.96
N ALA A 652 4.62 -22.70 -21.60
CA ALA A 652 5.98 -22.55 -21.10
C ALA A 652 7.00 -22.09 -22.17
N ASP A 653 6.70 -22.35 -23.44
CA ASP A 653 7.50 -22.03 -24.64
C ASP A 653 7.28 -20.60 -25.15
N GLU A 654 6.23 -19.93 -24.68
CA GLU A 654 5.89 -18.57 -25.13
C GLU A 654 6.76 -17.52 -24.44
N LYS A 655 7.27 -16.53 -25.21
CA LYS A 655 7.93 -15.34 -24.66
C LYS A 655 7.03 -14.62 -23.67
N LYS A 656 7.59 -14.25 -22.51
CA LYS A 656 6.88 -13.57 -21.44
C LYS A 656 6.99 -12.07 -21.67
N ARG A 657 5.93 -11.46 -22.20
CA ARG A 657 5.93 -10.04 -22.56
C ARG A 657 5.24 -9.22 -21.48
N LEU A 658 5.97 -8.31 -20.85
CA LEU A 658 5.44 -7.26 -20.01
C LEU A 658 5.41 -5.95 -20.81
N LEU A 659 4.24 -5.32 -20.91
CA LEU A 659 4.07 -4.04 -21.60
C LEU A 659 3.87 -2.94 -20.56
N LEU A 660 4.89 -2.10 -20.37
CA LEU A 660 4.83 -0.94 -19.50
C LEU A 660 4.29 0.27 -20.30
N TYR A 661 3.07 0.67 -20.00
CA TYR A 661 2.39 1.80 -20.64
C TYR A 661 2.37 3.02 -19.72
N VAL A 662 2.97 4.12 -20.16
CA VAL A 662 3.03 5.39 -19.44
C VAL A 662 2.20 6.44 -20.18
N HIS A 663 1.08 6.83 -19.58
CA HIS A 663 0.16 7.78 -20.22
C HIS A 663 0.71 9.22 -20.23
N GLY A 664 0.11 10.07 -21.06
CA GLY A 664 0.38 11.51 -21.08
C GLY A 664 0.04 12.19 -19.75
N GLY A 665 0.95 13.03 -19.25
CA GLY A 665 0.83 13.74 -17.97
C GLY A 665 -0.14 14.92 -18.01
N LEU A 666 -1.35 14.77 -18.55
CA LEU A 666 -2.41 15.78 -18.46
C LEU A 666 -3.72 15.18 -17.95
N ASN A 667 -3.68 13.97 -17.40
CA ASN A 667 -4.87 13.21 -17.06
C ASN A 667 -5.09 13.20 -15.54
N SER A 668 -6.36 13.25 -15.11
CA SER A 668 -6.73 12.87 -13.75
C SER A 668 -6.45 11.38 -13.52
N GLU A 669 -6.33 10.96 -12.26
CA GLU A 669 -6.16 9.54 -11.91
C GLU A 669 -7.28 8.67 -12.52
N ASP A 670 -8.52 9.14 -12.42
CA ASP A 670 -9.69 8.45 -12.98
C ASP A 670 -9.62 8.33 -14.50
N ALA A 671 -9.13 9.36 -15.20
CA ALA A 671 -8.91 9.32 -16.64
C ALA A 671 -7.80 8.32 -17.02
N GLY A 672 -6.71 8.28 -16.25
CA GLY A 672 -5.64 7.29 -16.41
C GLY A 672 -6.14 5.85 -16.22
N LEU A 673 -7.02 5.62 -15.25
CA LEU A 673 -7.60 4.31 -14.98
C LEU A 673 -8.63 3.88 -16.02
N LYS A 674 -9.50 4.79 -16.49
CA LYS A 674 -10.41 4.49 -17.61
C LYS A 674 -9.65 4.05 -18.86
N ARG A 675 -8.50 4.69 -19.13
CA ARG A 675 -7.60 4.28 -20.21
C ARG A 675 -7.03 2.89 -19.99
N ALA A 676 -6.58 2.58 -18.76
CA ALA A 676 -6.15 1.23 -18.40
C ALA A 676 -7.26 0.18 -18.54
N GLN A 677 -8.52 0.54 -18.23
CA GLN A 677 -9.67 -0.36 -18.39
C GLN A 677 -9.93 -0.73 -19.86
N ALA A 678 -9.79 0.23 -20.76
CA ALA A 678 -9.99 0.03 -22.19
C ALA A 678 -8.80 -0.70 -22.85
N LEU A 679 -7.57 -0.27 -22.59
CA LEU A 679 -6.36 -0.82 -23.21
C LEU A 679 -5.97 -2.20 -22.64
N GLY A 680 -6.17 -2.41 -21.34
CA GLY A 680 -5.64 -3.59 -20.64
C GLY A 680 -6.16 -4.91 -21.22
N ARG A 681 -7.44 -4.96 -21.60
CA ARG A 681 -8.02 -6.14 -22.26
C ARG A 681 -7.32 -6.43 -23.59
N THR A 682 -7.08 -5.42 -24.39
CA THR A 682 -6.44 -5.55 -25.72
C THR A 682 -5.04 -6.12 -25.59
N PHE A 683 -4.29 -5.67 -24.57
CA PHE A 683 -2.95 -6.15 -24.27
C PHE A 683 -2.95 -7.61 -23.77
N ASP A 684 -3.80 -7.96 -22.80
CA ASP A 684 -3.92 -9.32 -22.26
C ASP A 684 -4.38 -10.33 -23.32
N ALA A 685 -5.34 -9.94 -24.18
CA ALA A 685 -5.82 -10.76 -25.28
C ALA A 685 -4.72 -11.07 -26.32
N ASN A 686 -3.72 -10.20 -26.44
CA ASN A 686 -2.59 -10.34 -27.37
C ASN A 686 -1.31 -10.87 -26.72
N GLY A 687 -1.42 -11.50 -25.55
CA GLY A 687 -0.28 -12.18 -24.90
C GLY A 687 0.74 -11.22 -24.29
N CYS A 688 0.32 -10.01 -23.95
CA CYS A 688 1.14 -9.02 -23.25
C CYS A 688 0.53 -8.75 -21.87
N TYR A 689 1.29 -8.95 -20.79
CA TYR A 689 0.85 -8.53 -19.47
C TYR A 689 0.95 -6.99 -19.40
N PRO A 690 -0.16 -6.27 -19.20
CA PRO A 690 -0.11 -4.82 -19.19
C PRO A 690 0.20 -4.28 -17.79
N LEU A 691 1.10 -3.31 -17.73
CA LEU A 691 1.44 -2.57 -16.52
C LEU A 691 1.35 -1.08 -16.84
N PHE A 692 0.45 -0.35 -16.19
CA PHE A 692 0.24 1.07 -16.43
C PHE A 692 0.97 1.90 -15.36
N VAL A 693 1.63 2.97 -15.75
CA VAL A 693 2.09 4.00 -14.82
C VAL A 693 1.13 5.18 -14.91
N VAL A 694 0.36 5.37 -13.84
CA VAL A 694 -0.63 6.45 -13.75
C VAL A 694 -0.05 7.56 -12.88
N TRP A 695 0.09 8.78 -13.40
CA TRP A 695 0.73 9.86 -12.66
C TRP A 695 -0.09 11.14 -12.74
N LYS A 696 -0.34 11.77 -11.57
CA LYS A 696 -1.16 12.97 -11.48
C LYS A 696 -0.44 14.18 -12.02
N THR A 697 -1.16 14.92 -12.84
CA THR A 697 -0.72 16.20 -13.38
C THR A 697 -1.97 17.04 -13.56
N GLY A 698 -2.25 17.94 -12.60
CA GLY A 698 -3.42 18.83 -12.63
C GLY A 698 -3.37 19.90 -13.72
N LEU A 699 -2.51 19.76 -14.75
CA LEU A 699 -2.26 20.75 -15.77
C LEU A 699 -3.52 21.07 -16.61
N LEU A 700 -4.33 20.08 -17.01
CA LEU A 700 -5.48 20.34 -17.90
C LEU A 700 -6.59 21.10 -17.18
N GLU A 701 -6.88 20.72 -15.93
CA GLU A 701 -7.83 21.40 -15.04
C GLU A 701 -7.32 22.81 -14.71
N SER A 702 -6.05 22.94 -14.30
CA SER A 702 -5.45 24.23 -13.97
C SER A 702 -5.34 25.16 -15.18
N MET A 703 -4.94 24.65 -16.36
CA MET A 703 -4.94 25.42 -17.60
C MET A 703 -6.36 25.80 -17.99
N GLY A 704 -7.31 24.86 -17.95
CA GLY A 704 -8.73 25.12 -18.19
C GLY A 704 -9.28 26.23 -17.28
N ASP A 705 -8.96 26.18 -15.99
CA ASP A 705 -9.35 27.17 -15.00
C ASP A 705 -8.69 28.53 -15.27
N ILE A 706 -7.37 28.57 -15.49
CA ILE A 706 -6.62 29.78 -15.85
C ILE A 706 -7.20 30.42 -17.13
N PHE A 707 -7.48 29.62 -18.15
CA PHE A 707 -8.06 30.09 -19.42
C PHE A 707 -9.52 30.53 -19.25
N SER A 708 -10.30 29.84 -18.41
CA SER A 708 -11.67 30.23 -18.08
C SER A 708 -11.72 31.55 -17.31
N ASP A 709 -10.78 31.77 -16.40
CA ASP A 709 -10.63 33.02 -15.65
C ASP A 709 -10.17 34.17 -16.53
N TRP A 710 -9.31 33.90 -17.52
CA TRP A 710 -8.96 34.88 -18.55
C TRP A 710 -10.18 35.27 -19.39
N ARG A 711 -10.99 34.29 -19.82
CA ARG A 711 -12.25 34.55 -20.55
C ARG A 711 -13.25 35.36 -19.71
N ARG A 712 -13.37 35.07 -18.39
CA ARG A 712 -14.23 35.87 -17.47
C ARG A 712 -13.72 37.30 -17.26
N LYS A 713 -12.41 37.53 -17.38
CA LYS A 713 -11.79 38.87 -17.22
C LYS A 713 -11.81 39.70 -18.51
N GLN A 714 -12.32 39.18 -19.63
CA GLN A 714 -12.51 39.99 -20.83
C GLN A 714 -13.78 40.84 -20.72
N PRO A 715 -13.70 42.17 -20.93
CA PRO A 715 -14.88 43.03 -20.96
C PRO A 715 -15.81 42.63 -22.12
N ALA A 716 -17.11 42.58 -21.86
CA ALA A 716 -18.12 42.39 -22.90
C ALA A 716 -18.28 43.69 -23.72
N ALA A 717 -17.58 43.77 -24.86
CA ALA A 717 -17.78 44.69 -25.98
C ALA A 717 -16.86 44.22 -27.13
N THR A 718 -17.14 44.23 -28.43
CA THR A 718 -18.24 44.67 -29.31
C THR A 718 -17.89 44.11 -30.72
N GLY A 719 -18.88 43.72 -31.53
CA GLY A 719 -18.79 43.80 -33.02
C GLY A 719 -17.99 42.75 -33.81
N LEU A 720 -18.58 42.30 -34.93
CA LEU A 720 -18.14 41.32 -35.94
C LEU A 720 -16.64 41.33 -36.35
N GLY A 721 -16.13 40.12 -36.63
CA GLY A 721 -15.34 39.81 -37.83
C GLY A 721 -13.82 40.05 -37.82
N ASP A 722 -13.32 41.06 -37.12
CA ASP A 722 -11.97 41.63 -37.39
C ASP A 722 -11.04 41.69 -36.16
N TRP A 723 -10.85 40.57 -35.45
CA TRP A 723 -9.67 40.40 -34.59
C TRP A 723 -8.83 39.19 -35.05
N LEU A 724 -7.94 39.51 -35.99
CA LEU A 724 -7.03 38.64 -36.76
C LEU A 724 -6.42 37.43 -36.03
N THR A 725 -6.51 36.29 -36.72
CA THR A 725 -6.27 34.89 -36.34
C THR A 725 -4.83 34.40 -36.11
N GLU A 726 -3.89 35.28 -35.76
CA GLU A 726 -2.57 34.88 -35.22
C GLU A 726 -2.22 35.65 -33.94
N ARG A 727 -2.85 36.82 -33.75
CA ARG A 727 -2.63 37.68 -32.58
C ARG A 727 -3.22 37.09 -31.31
N SER A 728 -4.29 36.29 -31.39
CA SER A 728 -4.86 35.58 -30.24
C SER A 728 -3.91 34.52 -29.70
N ASP A 729 -3.32 33.74 -30.60
CA ASP A 729 -2.38 32.68 -30.25
C ASP A 729 -1.10 33.30 -29.69
N ALA A 730 -0.58 34.35 -30.33
CA ALA A 730 0.56 35.10 -29.80
C ALA A 730 0.28 35.72 -28.41
N LEU A 731 -0.96 36.16 -28.14
CA LEU A 731 -1.34 36.68 -26.82
C LEU A 731 -1.44 35.56 -25.78
N ILE A 732 -1.98 34.40 -26.16
CA ILE A 732 -2.04 33.19 -25.32
C ILE A 732 -0.64 32.70 -25.00
N GLU A 733 0.24 32.57 -26.00
CA GLU A 733 1.64 32.16 -25.85
C GLU A 733 2.42 33.11 -24.94
N SER A 734 2.27 34.42 -25.12
CA SER A 734 3.01 35.44 -24.35
C SER A 734 2.45 35.71 -22.95
N THR A 735 1.14 35.54 -22.73
CA THR A 735 0.48 35.91 -21.46
C THR A 735 0.15 34.70 -20.61
N VAL A 736 -0.65 33.75 -21.12
CA VAL A 736 -1.14 32.62 -20.34
C VAL A 736 -0.11 31.48 -20.31
N GLY A 737 0.45 31.14 -21.47
CA GLY A 737 1.46 30.09 -21.61
C GLY A 737 2.71 30.38 -20.78
N ARG A 738 3.29 31.58 -20.93
CA ARG A 738 4.54 31.94 -20.24
C ARG A 738 4.42 32.28 -18.74
N LYS A 739 3.36 32.96 -18.30
CA LYS A 739 3.26 33.43 -16.89
C LYS A 739 2.56 32.44 -15.97
N LEU A 740 1.69 31.56 -16.49
CA LEU A 740 0.83 30.71 -15.66
C LEU A 740 1.02 29.21 -15.95
N ALA A 741 1.13 28.79 -17.22
CA ALA A 741 1.25 27.36 -17.58
C ALA A 741 2.69 26.82 -17.57
N LYS A 742 3.71 27.65 -17.89
CA LYS A 742 5.13 27.27 -17.86
C LYS A 742 5.62 26.75 -16.50
N PRO A 743 5.27 27.36 -15.35
CA PRO A 743 5.63 26.80 -14.04
C PRO A 743 5.07 25.38 -13.84
N ILE A 744 3.82 25.14 -14.25
CA ILE A 744 3.17 23.84 -14.10
C ILE A 744 3.81 22.79 -15.02
N TRP A 745 4.13 23.15 -16.26
CA TRP A 745 4.89 22.28 -17.18
C TRP A 745 6.28 21.95 -16.64
N SER A 746 6.96 22.93 -16.03
CA SER A 746 8.27 22.73 -15.41
C SER A 746 8.16 21.78 -14.21
N GLU A 747 7.19 22.01 -13.34
CA GLU A 747 6.87 21.14 -12.20
C GLU A 747 6.58 19.70 -12.67
N MET A 748 5.85 19.52 -13.77
CA MET A 748 5.57 18.19 -14.33
C MET A 748 6.85 17.46 -14.76
N LYS A 749 7.80 18.15 -15.41
CA LYS A 749 9.10 17.58 -15.78
C LYS A 749 9.94 17.25 -14.55
N GLU A 750 9.97 18.14 -13.57
CA GLU A 750 10.64 17.92 -12.29
C GLU A 750 10.04 16.72 -11.53
N ASN A 751 8.71 16.56 -11.53
CA ASN A 751 8.04 15.43 -10.90
C ASN A 751 8.37 14.11 -11.59
N ALA A 752 8.49 14.10 -12.92
CA ALA A 752 8.94 12.93 -13.68
C ALA A 752 10.39 12.57 -13.32
N GLU A 753 11.28 13.53 -13.15
CA GLU A 753 12.66 13.30 -12.69
C GLU A 753 12.70 12.82 -11.23
N LEU A 754 11.99 13.50 -10.33
CA LEU A 754 11.91 13.17 -8.90
C LEU A 754 11.35 11.77 -8.66
N ALA A 755 10.43 11.30 -9.51
CA ALA A 755 9.92 9.93 -9.46
C ALA A 755 11.03 8.88 -9.60
N HIS A 756 12.17 9.25 -10.16
CA HIS A 756 13.33 8.41 -10.38
C HIS A 756 14.43 8.60 -9.32
N GLY A 757 14.17 9.31 -8.21
CA GLY A 757 15.10 9.40 -7.08
C GLY A 757 15.20 8.10 -6.23
N PRO A 758 16.18 7.98 -5.32
CA PRO A 758 16.27 6.83 -4.41
C PRO A 758 14.98 6.61 -3.61
N SER A 759 14.51 5.36 -3.56
CA SER A 759 13.25 4.96 -2.87
C SER A 759 11.98 5.65 -3.41
N ARG A 760 12.03 6.21 -4.62
CA ARG A 760 10.87 6.75 -5.35
C ARG A 760 10.34 5.72 -6.36
N ALA A 761 9.24 6.02 -7.02
CA ALA A 761 8.50 5.03 -7.81
C ALA A 761 9.34 4.36 -8.91
N GLY A 762 10.12 5.13 -9.68
CA GLY A 762 11.01 4.60 -10.70
C GLY A 762 12.13 3.72 -10.14
N ASP A 763 12.68 4.05 -8.98
CA ASP A 763 13.68 3.20 -8.30
C ASP A 763 13.06 1.87 -7.83
N LEU A 764 11.89 1.93 -7.20
CA LEU A 764 11.16 0.75 -6.75
C LEU A 764 10.71 -0.13 -7.93
N LEU A 765 10.24 0.49 -9.01
CA LEU A 765 9.85 -0.18 -10.25
C LEU A 765 11.01 -0.99 -10.84
N VAL A 766 12.19 -0.38 -10.99
CA VAL A 766 13.35 -1.07 -11.56
C VAL A 766 13.79 -2.25 -10.67
N ARG A 767 13.72 -2.12 -9.35
CA ARG A 767 14.01 -3.24 -8.43
C ARG A 767 13.03 -4.40 -8.62
N ALA A 768 11.73 -4.10 -8.68
CA ALA A 768 10.71 -5.13 -8.89
C ALA A 768 10.79 -5.77 -10.29
N LEU A 769 11.14 -5.00 -11.32
CA LEU A 769 11.45 -5.54 -12.65
C LEU A 769 12.70 -6.43 -12.63
N SER A 770 13.72 -6.09 -11.85
CA SER A 770 14.93 -6.91 -11.69
C SER A 770 14.60 -8.26 -11.05
N ASP A 771 13.68 -8.28 -10.08
CA ASP A 771 13.17 -9.54 -9.51
C ASP A 771 12.42 -10.37 -10.57
N LEU A 772 11.58 -9.73 -11.39
CA LEU A 772 10.89 -10.43 -12.48
C LEU A 772 11.86 -10.98 -13.54
N ILE A 773 12.94 -10.24 -13.85
CA ILE A 773 14.03 -10.70 -14.73
C ILE A 773 14.70 -11.94 -14.15
N ARG A 774 15.00 -11.96 -12.85
CA ARG A 774 15.61 -13.15 -12.20
C ARG A 774 14.72 -14.39 -12.28
N LEU A 775 13.40 -14.22 -12.31
CA LEU A 775 12.45 -15.32 -12.41
C LEU A 775 12.36 -15.92 -13.83
N TRP A 776 12.53 -15.10 -14.88
CA TRP A 776 12.22 -15.49 -16.26
C TRP A 776 13.42 -15.42 -17.22
N GLY A 777 14.52 -14.78 -16.83
CA GLY A 777 15.74 -14.66 -17.62
C GLY A 777 15.46 -14.18 -19.05
N ASP A 778 16.06 -14.87 -20.03
CA ASP A 778 15.93 -14.54 -21.47
C ASP A 778 14.54 -14.83 -22.06
N GLN A 779 13.61 -15.45 -21.31
CA GLN A 779 12.22 -15.58 -21.75
C GLN A 779 11.43 -14.28 -21.59
N LEU A 780 11.88 -13.36 -20.73
CA LEU A 780 11.21 -12.09 -20.47
C LEU A 780 11.55 -11.03 -21.52
N GLU A 781 10.53 -10.27 -21.91
CA GLU A 781 10.64 -9.07 -22.73
C GLU A 781 9.84 -7.93 -22.08
N ILE A 782 10.47 -6.78 -21.91
CA ILE A 782 9.86 -5.58 -21.33
C ILE A 782 9.67 -4.56 -22.45
N HIS A 783 8.44 -4.34 -22.91
CA HIS A 783 8.12 -3.37 -23.95
C HIS A 783 7.68 -2.06 -23.33
N LEU A 784 8.25 -0.94 -23.75
CA LEU A 784 7.94 0.38 -23.20
C LEU A 784 7.06 1.16 -24.17
N VAL A 785 5.94 1.69 -23.69
CA VAL A 785 5.04 2.55 -24.48
C VAL A 785 4.82 3.86 -23.74
N GLY A 786 5.11 5.00 -24.37
CA GLY A 786 4.95 6.32 -23.79
C GLY A 786 4.17 7.25 -24.70
N HIS A 787 3.06 7.80 -24.20
CA HIS A 787 2.30 8.84 -24.91
C HIS A 787 2.63 10.21 -24.35
N SER A 788 2.87 11.20 -25.22
CA SER A 788 3.07 12.60 -24.85
C SER A 788 4.14 12.78 -23.76
N ALA A 789 3.81 13.39 -22.62
CA ALA A 789 4.74 13.57 -21.49
C ALA A 789 5.20 12.23 -20.85
N GLY A 790 4.53 11.11 -21.12
CA GLY A 790 5.01 9.78 -20.77
C GLY A 790 6.39 9.48 -21.38
N SER A 791 6.75 10.12 -22.51
CA SER A 791 8.10 10.06 -23.08
C SER A 791 9.19 10.70 -22.20
N ILE A 792 8.84 11.69 -21.38
CA ILE A 792 9.79 12.31 -20.43
C ILE A 792 10.02 11.33 -19.27
N TRP A 793 8.94 10.78 -18.73
CA TRP A 793 9.02 9.79 -17.66
C TRP A 793 9.80 8.53 -18.08
N LEU A 794 9.54 8.00 -19.28
CA LEU A 794 10.29 6.87 -19.83
C LEU A 794 11.76 7.18 -20.07
N GLY A 795 12.12 8.41 -20.48
CA GLY A 795 13.52 8.79 -20.66
C GLY A 795 14.32 8.68 -19.37
N HIS A 796 13.77 9.16 -18.25
CA HIS A 796 14.39 8.97 -16.93
C HIS A 796 14.43 7.50 -16.51
N LEU A 797 13.38 6.73 -16.79
CA LEU A 797 13.36 5.29 -16.51
C LEU A 797 14.46 4.56 -17.27
N ILE A 798 14.61 4.80 -18.58
CA ILE A 798 15.65 4.18 -19.44
C ILE A 798 17.03 4.44 -18.86
N GLY A 799 17.33 5.67 -18.43
CA GLY A 799 18.60 5.98 -17.77
C GLY A 799 18.83 5.20 -16.46
N ARG A 800 17.77 4.82 -15.73
CA ARG A 800 17.88 3.92 -14.57
C ARG A 800 18.04 2.46 -14.98
N LEU A 801 17.30 1.99 -15.98
CA LEU A 801 17.42 0.62 -16.52
C LEU A 801 18.84 0.36 -17.04
N GLN A 802 19.47 1.35 -17.66
CA GLN A 802 20.85 1.25 -18.16
C GLN A 802 21.88 1.12 -17.03
N ARG A 803 21.64 1.77 -15.90
CA ARG A 803 22.58 1.80 -14.76
C ARG A 803 22.36 0.67 -13.75
N THR A 804 21.19 0.03 -13.78
CA THR A 804 20.84 -1.03 -12.83
C THR A 804 21.18 -2.39 -13.44
N GLN A 805 21.89 -3.22 -12.68
CA GLN A 805 22.28 -4.57 -13.08
C GLN A 805 21.27 -5.57 -12.52
N ALA A 806 20.77 -6.51 -13.35
CA ALA A 806 19.80 -7.51 -12.93
C ALA A 806 20.41 -8.90 -12.74
N ASP A 807 20.78 -9.53 -13.86
CA ASP A 807 21.32 -10.89 -13.91
C ASP A 807 22.60 -10.92 -14.77
N GLY A 808 23.59 -11.71 -14.33
CA GLY A 808 24.88 -11.83 -15.00
C GLY A 808 25.66 -10.52 -15.21
N ASN A 809 25.42 -9.48 -14.40
CA ASN A 809 25.93 -8.11 -14.61
C ASN A 809 25.54 -7.50 -15.98
N LYS A 810 24.35 -7.86 -16.50
CA LYS A 810 23.73 -7.18 -17.63
C LYS A 810 22.83 -6.03 -17.14
N PRO A 811 22.86 -4.86 -17.80
CA PRO A 811 21.88 -3.81 -17.56
C PRO A 811 20.45 -4.33 -17.73
N VAL A 812 19.53 -3.91 -16.86
CA VAL A 812 18.09 -4.20 -17.00
C VAL A 812 17.57 -3.79 -18.39
N LEU A 813 18.18 -2.76 -18.97
CA LEU A 813 17.86 -2.25 -20.32
C LEU A 813 18.02 -3.30 -21.44
N ASP A 814 18.80 -4.36 -21.24
CA ASP A 814 18.99 -5.41 -22.24
C ASP A 814 17.72 -6.24 -22.46
N TRP A 815 16.82 -6.30 -21.47
CA TRP A 815 15.51 -6.96 -21.55
C TRP A 815 14.42 -6.10 -22.23
N VAL A 816 14.77 -4.94 -22.76
CA VAL A 816 13.82 -4.02 -23.42
C VAL A 816 13.92 -4.12 -24.94
N PRO A 817 13.25 -5.06 -25.63
CA PRO A 817 13.41 -5.22 -27.08
C PRO A 817 12.80 -4.09 -27.91
N GLY A 818 11.85 -3.31 -27.37
CA GLY A 818 11.14 -2.26 -28.11
C GLY A 818 10.71 -1.08 -27.23
N VAL A 819 10.81 0.12 -27.78
CA VAL A 819 10.32 1.38 -27.19
C VAL A 819 9.39 2.05 -28.19
N HIS A 820 8.16 2.37 -27.79
CA HIS A 820 7.13 2.96 -28.64
C HIS A 820 6.72 4.32 -28.07
N LEU A 821 6.91 5.39 -28.85
CA LEU A 821 6.58 6.75 -28.45
C LEU A 821 5.46 7.30 -29.33
N TYR A 822 4.36 7.72 -28.71
CA TYR A 822 3.24 8.38 -29.38
C TYR A 822 3.29 9.87 -29.07
N ALA A 823 3.40 10.71 -30.10
CA ALA A 823 3.47 12.17 -30.00
C ALA A 823 4.37 12.66 -28.84
N PRO A 824 5.65 12.27 -28.76
CA PRO A 824 6.51 12.52 -27.60
C PRO A 824 6.67 14.02 -27.31
N ALA A 825 6.28 14.45 -26.12
CA ALA A 825 6.31 15.85 -25.71
C ALA A 825 7.66 16.29 -25.07
N CYS A 826 8.72 15.50 -25.21
CA CYS A 826 10.05 15.85 -24.71
C CYS A 826 10.82 16.74 -25.71
N THR A 827 11.74 17.57 -25.21
CA THR A 827 12.63 18.35 -26.06
C THR A 827 13.60 17.44 -26.81
N VAL A 828 14.10 17.87 -27.97
CA VAL A 828 15.15 17.11 -28.70
C VAL A 828 16.43 17.00 -27.87
N GLN A 829 16.74 17.99 -27.02
CA GLN A 829 17.87 17.90 -26.08
C GLN A 829 17.67 16.73 -25.11
N PHE A 830 16.52 16.64 -24.47
CA PHE A 830 16.18 15.53 -23.60
C PHE A 830 16.23 14.19 -24.34
N ALA A 831 15.77 14.16 -25.60
CA ALA A 831 15.81 12.98 -26.44
C ALA A 831 17.24 12.49 -26.71
N ASN A 832 18.17 13.42 -26.97
CA ASN A 832 19.59 13.09 -27.11
C ASN A 832 20.17 12.49 -25.82
N GLU A 833 19.88 13.12 -24.67
CA GLU A 833 20.40 12.72 -23.36
C GLU A 833 19.90 11.35 -22.91
N HIS A 834 18.63 11.01 -23.20
CA HIS A 834 17.98 9.83 -22.63
C HIS A 834 17.74 8.68 -23.62
N TYR A 835 17.49 8.97 -24.91
CA TYR A 835 17.17 7.95 -25.92
C TYR A 835 18.34 7.67 -26.86
N ALA A 836 19.00 8.71 -27.36
CA ALA A 836 20.16 8.52 -28.24
C ALA A 836 21.36 7.97 -27.46
N ALA A 837 21.69 8.58 -26.30
CA ALA A 837 22.85 8.19 -25.50
C ALA A 837 22.72 6.82 -24.79
N SER A 838 21.50 6.29 -24.64
CA SER A 838 21.26 5.00 -23.96
C SER A 838 21.34 3.78 -24.87
N GLY A 839 21.47 3.98 -26.19
CA GLY A 839 21.54 2.89 -27.17
C GLY A 839 20.19 2.24 -27.50
N VAL A 840 19.05 2.80 -27.05
CA VAL A 840 17.71 2.27 -27.36
C VAL A 840 17.16 2.70 -28.72
N LEU A 841 17.78 3.70 -29.35
CA LEU A 841 17.28 4.29 -30.59
C LEU A 841 17.11 3.28 -31.76
N PRO A 842 17.98 2.26 -31.95
CA PRO A 842 17.79 1.23 -32.97
C PRO A 842 16.50 0.39 -32.84
N ARG A 843 15.89 0.40 -31.65
CA ARG A 843 14.65 -0.33 -31.30
C ARG A 843 13.52 0.60 -30.87
N THR A 844 13.65 1.90 -31.17
CA THR A 844 12.62 2.90 -30.88
C THR A 844 11.74 3.11 -32.11
N HIS A 845 10.43 3.12 -31.89
CA HIS A 845 9.38 3.43 -32.85
C HIS A 845 8.67 4.72 -32.42
N ILE A 846 8.41 5.62 -33.37
CA ILE A 846 7.80 6.91 -33.10
C ILE A 846 6.58 7.09 -34.00
N ALA A 847 5.42 7.40 -33.42
CA ALA A 847 4.21 7.77 -34.14
C ALA A 847 3.85 9.24 -33.90
N LEU A 848 3.72 10.02 -34.97
CA LEU A 848 3.50 11.47 -34.97
C LEU A 848 2.30 11.85 -35.84
N LEU A 849 1.76 13.06 -35.66
CA LEU A 849 0.90 13.67 -36.67
C LEU A 849 1.77 14.43 -37.69
N SER A 850 1.26 14.56 -38.90
CA SER A 850 1.82 15.49 -39.89
C SER A 850 1.70 16.94 -39.40
N ASP A 851 2.62 17.80 -39.85
CA ASP A 851 2.64 19.21 -39.43
C ASP A 851 1.32 19.95 -39.72
N LYS A 852 0.69 19.62 -40.85
CA LYS A 852 -0.64 20.13 -41.20
C LYS A 852 -1.67 19.80 -40.11
N LEU A 853 -1.73 18.54 -39.69
CA LEU A 853 -2.68 18.12 -38.66
C LEU A 853 -2.35 18.73 -37.29
N GLU A 854 -1.07 18.87 -36.95
CA GLU A 854 -0.65 19.57 -35.72
C GLU A 854 -1.06 21.05 -35.72
N LEU A 855 -1.06 21.72 -36.88
CA LEU A 855 -1.52 23.10 -37.04
C LEU A 855 -3.05 23.23 -37.14
N ASP A 856 -3.74 22.19 -37.60
CA ASP A 856 -5.20 22.13 -37.70
C ASP A 856 -5.87 21.58 -36.42
N ASP A 857 -5.07 21.06 -35.45
CA ASP A 857 -5.55 20.56 -34.15
C ASP A 857 -6.06 21.70 -33.26
N ASN A 858 -6.88 21.38 -32.26
CA ASN A 858 -7.44 22.36 -31.35
C ASN A 858 -7.34 21.90 -29.88
N THR A 859 -6.28 22.35 -29.22
CA THR A 859 -6.03 22.02 -27.81
C THR A 859 -7.04 22.74 -26.91
N ALA A 860 -7.84 21.96 -26.20
CA ALA A 860 -8.87 22.43 -25.26
C ALA A 860 -9.91 23.40 -25.86
N GLN A 861 -10.15 23.35 -27.18
CA GLN A 861 -11.04 24.26 -27.93
C GLN A 861 -10.62 25.74 -27.91
N MET A 862 -9.42 26.07 -27.39
CA MET A 862 -8.97 27.43 -27.09
C MET A 862 -7.65 27.80 -27.77
N TYR A 863 -6.77 26.83 -28.02
CA TYR A 863 -5.53 27.02 -28.77
C TYR A 863 -5.64 26.24 -30.08
N ARG A 864 -5.59 26.96 -31.21
CA ARG A 864 -5.92 26.43 -32.55
C ARG A 864 -4.79 25.64 -33.21
N LYS A 865 -3.89 25.10 -32.40
CA LYS A 865 -2.83 24.17 -32.80
C LYS A 865 -2.76 23.06 -31.75
N SER A 866 -1.90 22.09 -32.00
CA SER A 866 -1.67 20.99 -31.09
C SER A 866 -1.01 21.40 -29.78
N LEU A 867 -1.09 20.48 -28.81
CA LEU A 867 -0.42 20.64 -27.53
C LEU A 867 1.10 20.75 -27.71
N LEU A 868 1.69 20.04 -28.67
CA LEU A 868 3.12 20.08 -28.91
C LEU A 868 3.57 21.47 -29.39
N TYR A 869 2.76 22.15 -30.20
CA TYR A 869 3.00 23.54 -30.57
C TYR A 869 2.88 24.49 -29.37
N LEU A 870 1.92 24.27 -28.46
CA LEU A 870 1.81 25.07 -27.24
C LEU A 870 3.05 24.90 -26.36
N VAL A 871 3.51 23.64 -26.19
CA VAL A 871 4.73 23.31 -25.44
C VAL A 871 5.95 24.02 -26.05
N SER A 872 6.14 23.85 -27.36
CA SER A 872 7.24 24.44 -28.14
C SER A 872 7.28 25.97 -28.06
N ASN A 873 6.15 26.64 -28.25
CA ASN A 873 6.11 28.10 -28.39
C ASN A 873 6.06 28.83 -27.04
N ALA A 874 5.44 28.24 -26.02
CA ALA A 874 5.04 28.97 -24.82
C ALA A 874 5.44 28.34 -23.49
N LEU A 875 5.55 27.00 -23.40
CA LEU A 875 5.78 26.33 -22.11
C LEU A 875 7.26 26.01 -21.85
N GLU A 876 8.06 25.82 -22.90
CA GLU A 876 9.52 25.70 -22.75
C GLU A 876 10.18 27.05 -22.42
N PRO A 877 11.40 27.04 -21.83
CA PRO A 877 12.13 28.26 -21.53
C PRO A 877 12.28 29.21 -22.72
N ASP A 878 12.67 28.64 -23.86
CA ASP A 878 12.87 29.34 -25.12
C ASP A 878 11.66 29.12 -26.05
N PRO A 879 11.14 30.17 -26.72
CA PRO A 879 10.08 30.00 -27.71
C PRO A 879 10.57 29.19 -28.91
N ARG A 880 9.65 28.43 -29.51
CA ARG A 880 9.92 27.54 -30.65
C ARG A 880 11.06 26.57 -30.32
N THR A 881 11.02 25.98 -29.13
CA THR A 881 11.94 24.91 -28.73
C THR A 881 11.62 23.64 -29.51
N PRO A 882 12.60 22.95 -30.12
CA PRO A 882 12.33 21.72 -30.86
C PRO A 882 11.83 20.61 -29.91
N ILE A 883 10.58 20.18 -30.12
CA ILE A 883 9.93 19.07 -29.41
C ILE A 883 9.95 17.84 -30.30
N LEU A 884 10.40 16.70 -29.77
CA LEU A 884 10.61 15.47 -30.53
C LEU A 884 9.37 15.01 -31.29
N GLY A 885 8.17 15.25 -30.76
CA GLY A 885 6.91 14.86 -31.39
C GLY A 885 6.51 15.69 -32.60
N LEU A 886 7.16 16.83 -32.86
CA LEU A 886 6.85 17.65 -34.03
C LEU A 886 7.52 17.07 -35.28
N HIS A 887 6.72 16.77 -36.32
CA HIS A 887 7.21 16.22 -37.59
C HIS A 887 8.38 17.03 -38.19
N LYS A 888 8.36 18.37 -38.03
CA LYS A 888 9.42 19.31 -38.44
C LYS A 888 10.82 19.02 -37.88
N VAL A 889 10.94 18.25 -36.79
CA VAL A 889 12.25 17.82 -36.27
C VAL A 889 12.95 16.88 -37.25
N PHE A 890 12.17 16.05 -37.94
CA PHE A 890 12.64 15.03 -38.88
C PHE A 890 12.78 15.53 -40.31
N ASP A 891 12.22 16.70 -40.65
CA ASP A 891 12.38 17.33 -41.97
C ASP A 891 13.45 18.44 -41.93
N GLU A 892 14.57 18.21 -42.62
CA GLU A 892 15.64 19.21 -42.73
C GLU A 892 15.22 20.48 -43.48
N ARG A 893 14.32 20.36 -44.47
CA ARG A 893 13.91 21.46 -45.35
C ARG A 893 12.99 22.44 -44.62
N GLU A 894 12.10 21.93 -43.77
CA GLU A 894 11.19 22.76 -42.97
C GLU A 894 11.88 23.39 -41.74
N SER A 895 12.96 22.78 -41.26
CA SER A 895 13.63 23.20 -40.02
C SER A 895 14.48 24.48 -40.09
N ALA A 896 14.92 24.91 -41.27
CA ALA A 896 15.89 26.00 -41.43
C ALA A 896 15.38 27.40 -41.02
N ARG A 897 14.06 27.55 -40.83
CA ARG A 897 13.40 28.80 -40.38
C ARG A 897 12.36 28.58 -39.26
N ALA A 898 12.27 27.36 -38.72
CA ALA A 898 11.19 26.96 -37.82
C ALA A 898 11.49 27.17 -36.33
N TRP A 899 12.75 27.38 -35.96
CA TRP A 899 13.21 27.35 -34.57
C TRP A 899 13.94 28.65 -34.21
N ASP A 900 13.54 29.28 -33.11
CA ASP A 900 14.12 30.54 -32.61
C ASP A 900 14.95 30.33 -31.32
N GLY A 901 15.27 29.07 -31.00
CA GLY A 901 15.96 28.71 -29.76
C GLY A 901 17.40 29.23 -29.67
N ALA A 902 18.00 29.11 -28.48
CA ALA A 902 19.39 29.50 -28.21
C ALA A 902 20.40 28.95 -29.25
N SER A 903 21.60 29.53 -29.32
CA SER A 903 22.67 29.11 -30.26
C SER A 903 22.95 27.59 -30.28
N SER A 904 22.67 26.88 -29.19
CA SER A 904 22.76 25.43 -29.05
C SER A 904 21.68 24.61 -29.79
N THR A 905 20.58 25.22 -30.24
CA THR A 905 19.45 24.54 -30.90
C THR A 905 19.89 23.81 -32.18
N GLY A 906 20.74 24.46 -32.99
CA GLY A 906 21.27 23.86 -34.20
C GLY A 906 22.18 22.66 -33.92
N GLU A 907 22.96 22.69 -32.84
CA GLU A 907 23.81 21.56 -32.43
C GLU A 907 22.97 20.39 -31.93
N THR A 908 21.98 20.66 -31.09
CA THR A 908 21.03 19.67 -30.56
C THR A 908 20.30 18.93 -31.68
N LEU A 909 19.80 19.65 -32.69
CA LEU A 909 19.12 19.05 -33.85
C LEU A 909 20.09 18.23 -34.72
N ARG A 910 21.31 18.72 -34.95
CA ARG A 910 22.34 17.98 -35.70
C ARG A 910 22.73 16.68 -35.00
N ALA A 911 22.89 16.72 -33.67
CA ALA A 911 23.21 15.54 -32.87
C ALA A 911 22.09 14.49 -32.97
N TRP A 912 20.83 14.92 -32.82
CA TRP A 912 19.68 14.01 -32.94
C TRP A 912 19.58 13.38 -34.33
N ARG A 913 19.67 14.19 -35.39
CA ARG A 913 19.57 13.71 -36.77
C ARG A 913 20.67 12.71 -37.11
N ARG A 914 21.89 12.96 -36.64
CA ARG A 914 23.00 12.01 -36.78
C ARG A 914 22.66 10.68 -36.11
N ALA A 915 22.25 10.70 -34.84
CA ALA A 915 21.89 9.49 -34.11
C ALA A 915 20.70 8.75 -34.76
N ALA A 916 19.67 9.49 -35.21
CA ALA A 916 18.50 8.94 -35.89
C ALA A 916 18.87 8.27 -37.22
N ALA A 917 19.76 8.89 -38.01
CA ALA A 917 20.25 8.32 -39.26
C ALA A 917 21.10 7.06 -39.02
N GLU A 918 22.02 7.09 -38.05
CA GLU A 918 22.82 5.92 -37.65
C GLU A 918 21.93 4.75 -37.20
N ALA A 919 20.87 5.05 -36.45
CA ALA A 919 19.89 4.07 -36.00
C ALA A 919 18.94 3.59 -37.11
N LYS A 920 18.86 4.27 -38.28
CA LYS A 920 17.84 4.04 -39.33
C LYS A 920 16.41 4.22 -38.80
N LEU A 921 16.20 5.30 -38.04
CA LEU A 921 14.91 5.61 -37.40
C LEU A 921 13.80 5.91 -38.40
N ASP A 922 14.13 6.34 -39.61
CA ASP A 922 13.20 6.56 -40.73
C ASP A 922 12.31 5.34 -41.01
N LYS A 923 12.84 4.12 -40.83
CA LYS A 923 12.10 2.86 -41.01
C LYS A 923 11.11 2.54 -39.89
N ARG A 924 11.14 3.32 -38.80
CA ARG A 924 10.35 3.12 -37.58
C ARG A 924 9.62 4.41 -37.18
N LEU A 925 9.53 5.36 -38.10
CA LEU A 925 8.77 6.60 -37.96
C LEU A 925 7.44 6.47 -38.70
N THR A 926 6.34 6.59 -37.97
CA THR A 926 4.98 6.60 -38.51
C THR A 926 4.44 8.02 -38.44
N VAL A 927 4.02 8.57 -39.58
CA VAL A 927 3.41 9.91 -39.65
C VAL A 927 1.96 9.77 -40.09
N ILE A 928 1.04 10.11 -39.20
CA ILE A 928 -0.40 10.12 -39.47
C ILE A 928 -0.69 11.36 -40.34
N GLN A 929 -1.24 11.13 -41.52
CA GLN A 929 -1.60 12.18 -42.49
C GLN A 929 -3.12 12.33 -42.66
N ASN A 930 -3.89 11.31 -42.26
CA ASN A 930 -5.34 11.33 -42.35
C ASN A 930 -5.92 12.25 -41.27
N ASP A 931 -6.92 13.04 -41.64
CA ASP A 931 -7.65 13.96 -40.74
C ASP A 931 -8.51 13.24 -39.70
N LYS A 932 -8.70 11.92 -39.87
CA LYS A 932 -9.46 11.06 -38.97
C LYS A 932 -8.69 9.78 -38.65
N VAL A 933 -8.81 9.34 -37.40
CA VAL A 933 -8.31 8.05 -36.92
C VAL A 933 -9.46 7.13 -36.54
N ARG A 934 -9.26 5.81 -36.68
CA ARG A 934 -10.29 4.82 -36.35
C ARG A 934 -10.26 4.51 -34.86
N THR A 935 -11.40 4.69 -34.20
CA THR A 935 -11.57 4.35 -32.77
C THR A 935 -12.30 3.04 -32.55
N ALA A 936 -13.02 2.60 -33.57
CA ALA A 936 -13.56 1.26 -33.69
C ALA A 936 -13.65 0.90 -35.17
N LEU A 937 -13.97 -0.36 -35.48
CA LEU A 937 -14.19 -0.80 -36.87
C LEU A 937 -15.24 0.05 -37.61
N ASP A 938 -16.21 0.62 -36.88
CA ASP A 938 -17.34 1.40 -37.37
C ASP A 938 -17.28 2.90 -37.01
N ALA A 939 -16.22 3.38 -36.35
CA ALA A 939 -16.17 4.73 -35.79
C ALA A 939 -14.82 5.43 -35.99
N THR A 940 -14.87 6.73 -36.27
CA THR A 940 -13.68 7.59 -36.40
C THR A 940 -13.82 8.86 -35.58
N ILE A 941 -12.69 9.42 -35.14
CA ILE A 941 -12.59 10.76 -34.54
C ILE A 941 -11.57 11.59 -35.31
N PRO A 942 -11.61 12.94 -35.21
CA PRO A 942 -10.54 13.78 -35.75
C PRO A 942 -9.16 13.36 -35.22
N ALA A 943 -8.17 13.31 -36.10
CA ALA A 943 -6.78 13.09 -35.70
C ALA A 943 -6.30 14.29 -34.88
N ALA A 944 -5.84 14.03 -33.66
CA ALA A 944 -5.44 15.06 -32.70
C ALA A 944 -4.34 14.52 -31.79
N HIS A 945 -3.63 15.40 -31.06
CA HIS A 945 -2.55 14.98 -30.16
C HIS A 945 -2.98 13.89 -29.15
N GLY A 946 -4.24 13.94 -28.70
CA GLY A 946 -4.82 12.97 -27.78
C GLY A 946 -5.33 11.67 -28.42
N SER A 947 -5.44 11.59 -29.74
CA SER A 947 -6.18 10.52 -30.42
C SER A 947 -5.41 9.20 -30.54
N PHE A 948 -4.09 9.20 -30.34
CA PHE A 948 -3.23 8.01 -30.48
C PHE A 948 -3.66 6.83 -29.61
N ASP A 949 -4.21 7.11 -28.42
CA ASP A 949 -4.64 6.07 -27.49
C ASP A 949 -6.01 5.47 -27.83
N ASN A 950 -6.75 6.15 -28.70
CA ASN A 950 -8.01 5.67 -29.25
C ASN A 950 -7.81 5.10 -30.66
N ASP A 951 -6.64 5.26 -31.27
CA ASP A 951 -6.38 4.82 -32.64
C ASP A 951 -6.09 3.31 -32.68
N ILE A 952 -7.07 2.54 -33.18
CA ILE A 952 -6.96 1.08 -33.29
C ILE A 952 -5.84 0.67 -34.25
N ASP A 953 -5.47 1.51 -35.22
CA ASP A 953 -4.45 1.20 -36.22
C ASP A 953 -3.05 1.34 -35.64
N VAL A 954 -2.80 2.44 -34.93
CA VAL A 954 -1.54 2.65 -34.20
C VAL A 954 -1.34 1.57 -33.14
N LEU A 955 -2.40 1.21 -32.40
CA LEU A 955 -2.31 0.17 -31.38
C LEU A 955 -2.10 -1.22 -31.99
N THR A 956 -2.78 -1.52 -33.12
CA THR A 956 -2.59 -2.77 -33.87
C THR A 956 -1.15 -2.90 -34.34
N ALA A 957 -0.60 -1.88 -34.99
CA ALA A 957 0.78 -1.88 -35.47
C ALA A 957 1.78 -2.08 -34.32
N THR A 958 1.56 -1.40 -33.19
CA THR A 958 2.41 -1.55 -32.00
C THR A 958 2.37 -2.98 -31.45
N LEU A 959 1.20 -3.58 -31.31
CA LEU A 959 1.08 -4.95 -30.81
C LEU A 959 1.64 -5.99 -31.79
N GLN A 960 1.51 -5.77 -33.10
CA GLN A 960 2.13 -6.64 -34.10
C GLN A 960 3.66 -6.61 -34.01
N LEU A 961 4.25 -5.42 -33.80
CA LEU A 961 5.69 -5.26 -33.57
C LEU A 961 6.14 -5.96 -32.28
N ILE A 962 5.41 -5.76 -31.16
CA ILE A 962 5.70 -6.38 -29.86
C ILE A 962 5.65 -7.92 -29.95
N ARG A 963 4.69 -8.45 -30.71
CA ARG A 963 4.54 -9.89 -30.92
C ARG A 963 5.53 -10.47 -31.93
N GLY A 964 5.99 -9.64 -32.87
CA GLY A 964 6.76 -10.08 -34.04
C GLY A 964 5.90 -10.78 -35.10
N GLY A 965 4.61 -10.48 -35.18
CA GLY A 965 3.66 -11.14 -36.10
C GLY A 965 2.21 -10.73 -35.89
N GLU A 966 1.28 -11.52 -36.43
CA GLU A 966 -0.16 -11.26 -36.35
C GLU A 966 -0.71 -11.28 -34.90
N LEU A 967 -1.79 -10.53 -34.71
CA LEU A 967 -2.51 -10.46 -33.43
C LEU A 967 -3.28 -11.75 -33.14
N LEU A 968 -3.42 -12.11 -31.86
CA LEU A 968 -4.30 -13.22 -31.44
C LEU A 968 -5.77 -12.78 -31.47
N GLU A 969 -6.02 -11.54 -31.04
CA GLU A 969 -7.32 -10.90 -31.16
C GLU A 969 -7.14 -9.51 -31.78
N PRO A 970 -7.91 -9.16 -32.83
CA PRO A 970 -7.83 -7.85 -33.44
C PRO A 970 -8.24 -6.74 -32.46
N VAL A 971 -7.62 -5.56 -32.58
CA VAL A 971 -8.06 -4.36 -31.87
C VAL A 971 -9.29 -3.82 -32.58
N THR A 972 -10.48 -4.02 -31.99
CA THR A 972 -11.74 -3.68 -32.66
C THR A 972 -12.41 -2.42 -32.13
N ASP A 973 -12.10 -2.00 -30.90
CA ASP A 973 -12.82 -0.92 -30.25
C ASP A 973 -12.07 -0.32 -29.04
N LEU A 974 -11.77 0.98 -29.13
CA LEU A 974 -11.14 1.81 -28.09
C LEU A 974 -11.96 3.07 -27.79
N ARG A 975 -13.28 3.06 -28.08
CA ARG A 975 -14.17 4.19 -27.73
C ARG A 975 -14.31 4.26 -26.20
N GLY A 976 -14.44 5.48 -25.65
CA GLY A 976 -15.10 5.72 -24.35
C GLY A 976 -14.28 6.31 -23.19
N PHE A 977 -13.11 6.90 -23.42
CA PHE A 977 -12.47 7.74 -22.41
C PHE A 977 -11.92 9.03 -23.02
#